data_AF-A0A1W0A310-F1
#
_entry.id   AF-A0A1W0A310-F1
#
_cell.length_a   1.000
_cell.length_b   1.000
_cell.length_c   1.000
_cell.angle_alpha   90.00
_cell.angle_beta   90.00
_cell.angle_gamma   90.00
#
_symmetry.space_group_name_H-M   'P 1'
#
loop_
_entity.id
_entity.type
_entity.pdbx_description
1 polymer ?
#
loop_
_entity_poly.entity_id
_entity_poly.type
_entity_poly.pdbx_seq_one_letter_code
_entity_poly.pdbx_strand_id
1 'polypeptide(L)'
;MMKTREIELVIEGMRCQKICAKRIQGALKAVPGVENASVSFKGKQAIVTLTDGAYAPVVDLINAVRDLDAGANKQFNAYLPNSNPSTRMVYLHVVGMSCAMKCGKTVETALQEVNGVECASVDFPHKLAVVTVKSDSRVTGEDLVAKIEGIKDKKFTAYVVKAYDELVATRISSSGPAIPSPLVENTTGADVGDVTLSLIGMTCNSCANSVETALKQTDGVVSAVVNFATESAYVKFTKNVIGIRSLVEVVESLGYGATVATGSITMASNENRKVGIADWKRRLYISLFFTIPIVVIMTILDNIGRIRSELQRPVFGIAGITWDSFAPFVLATPVQFYAGLKFHKEAIKGIRNRVLGMSFLVSMGTNAAYFYGLFSDIRCIYLKNNSYSVPDMYMTSAMLITFIVLGKTLEAIAKGRTNDALYKLFDLQAKVATMMLSGADGNLVEHVVPIELVQQGDILKVVRGGSVPADGIITFGEGHLDESMLTGESQLIKKQVGATVLGATVNADGLFHMRVTGVGKDTALSQIVRLVEDAQTSKVPIQAFADKIASVFVPIVVGLSLLTFIVWYILASSARVSVPSDSNNFLFSFNFAISTLVIACPCALGLAIPTAVMVGTGVGASHGILIKGGEPLEIAHKVNTVLFDKTGTLTMGSPTVTDVIVINDEYDANTLIMLAASAELGSEHPLGQAIVNYAKLLSKPLEQPQVFHAVSGKGICVELNDEIVYLGNSDYMDESGMKKQASIINHRSKLEQSGTTVIYMGICDTIVALIGISDAPRPDAMQTVAYLHELGMEVYMVTGDNYRSAYYIAEQIGIPTHHIMAEVLPSNKVAKVSDLQSQGRIVAMVGDGINDAPALAQANVGIAIGAGTDIAIESASMVLMKSKLQDVVTALDLSKTVYRRILWNFGWALGYNLVLVPLAGGVFYSWSVVIPPMFAGAAMALSSVSVVISSLLLKWYSPPKMPQAPAITTHQDDFSYIEASSPVANIV
;
A
#
# COMPACT_ATOMS: atom_id res chain seq x y z
N MET A 1 20.20 51.91 -3.91
CA MET A 1 18.86 52.29 -3.45
C MET A 1 18.65 51.70 -2.07
N MET A 2 18.64 52.53 -1.03
CA MET A 2 18.35 52.13 0.37
C MET A 2 16.88 51.70 0.47
N LYS A 3 16.56 50.58 1.15
CA LYS A 3 15.19 50.05 1.28
C LYS A 3 14.65 50.38 2.68
N THR A 4 13.89 51.45 2.81
CA THR A 4 13.14 51.78 4.03
C THR A 4 11.97 50.79 4.24
N ARG A 5 11.77 50.28 5.46
CA ARG A 5 10.66 49.38 5.83
C ARG A 5 9.55 50.18 6.50
N GLU A 6 8.32 50.06 6.00
CA GLU A 6 7.14 50.74 6.56
C GLU A 6 6.21 49.76 7.30
N ILE A 7 5.68 50.18 8.45
CA ILE A 7 4.75 49.43 9.30
C ILE A 7 3.48 50.26 9.50
N GLU A 8 2.32 49.66 9.27
CA GLU A 8 1.02 50.29 9.44
C GLU A 8 0.32 49.83 10.74
N LEU A 9 -0.14 50.79 11.53
CA LEU A 9 -0.87 50.57 12.78
C LEU A 9 -2.26 51.20 12.70
N VAL A 10 -3.29 50.48 13.14
CA VAL A 10 -4.64 51.03 13.34
C VAL A 10 -4.71 51.60 14.74
N ILE A 11 -5.20 52.84 14.86
CA ILE A 11 -5.28 53.56 16.13
C ILE A 11 -6.73 53.92 16.45
N GLU A 12 -7.17 53.43 17.60
CA GLU A 12 -8.44 53.79 18.20
C GLU A 12 -8.28 54.80 19.35
N GLY A 13 -9.33 55.60 19.57
CA GLY A 13 -9.33 56.66 20.59
C GLY A 13 -8.92 58.04 20.08
N MET A 14 -8.46 58.19 18.82
CA MET A 14 -8.21 59.51 18.22
C MET A 14 -9.51 60.28 18.00
N ARG A 15 -9.72 61.38 18.74
CA ARG A 15 -10.90 62.26 18.61
C ARG A 15 -10.61 63.65 18.05
N CYS A 16 -9.34 64.02 17.93
CA CYS A 16 -8.94 65.36 17.50
C CYS A 16 -7.79 65.32 16.47
N GLN A 17 -7.97 65.96 15.31
CA GLN A 17 -7.01 65.87 14.21
C GLN A 17 -5.67 66.55 14.50
N LYS A 18 -5.64 67.68 15.20
CA LYS A 18 -4.41 68.47 15.37
C LYS A 18 -3.57 68.07 16.59
N ILE A 19 -4.20 67.81 17.74
CA ILE A 19 -3.47 67.55 19.00
C ILE A 19 -3.20 66.05 19.19
N CYS A 20 -4.21 65.20 18.96
CA CYS A 20 -4.13 63.76 19.21
C CYS A 20 -3.16 63.09 18.23
N ALA A 21 -3.28 63.39 16.93
CA ALA A 21 -2.38 62.86 15.91
C ALA A 21 -0.93 63.30 16.15
N LYS A 22 -0.69 64.54 16.58
CA LYS A 22 0.67 65.06 16.83
C LYS A 22 1.32 64.42 18.07
N ARG A 23 0.56 64.12 19.13
CA ARG A 23 1.07 63.41 20.32
C ARG A 23 1.46 61.96 19.99
N ILE A 24 0.61 61.26 19.24
CA ILE A 24 0.86 59.88 18.82
C ILE A 24 2.04 59.82 17.85
N GLN A 25 2.10 60.74 16.89
CA GLN A 25 3.23 60.84 15.97
C GLN A 25 4.54 61.09 16.72
N GLY A 26 4.51 61.93 17.76
CA GLY A 26 5.66 62.17 18.63
C GLY A 26 6.12 60.94 19.40
N ALA A 27 5.18 60.17 19.97
CA ALA A 27 5.50 58.95 20.71
C ALA A 27 6.09 57.85 19.82
N LEU A 28 5.53 57.65 18.63
CA LEU A 28 6.05 56.69 17.67
C LEU A 28 7.45 57.07 17.17
N LYS A 29 7.73 58.37 16.97
CA LYS A 29 9.09 58.84 16.64
C LYS A 29 10.10 58.68 17.79
N ALA A 30 9.64 58.58 19.03
CA ALA A 30 10.51 58.39 20.19
C ALA A 30 10.96 56.93 20.36
N VAL A 31 10.37 55.98 19.63
CA VAL A 31 10.76 54.57 19.68
C VAL A 31 12.09 54.38 18.92
N PRO A 32 13.11 53.74 19.53
CA PRO A 32 14.40 53.51 18.89
C PRO A 32 14.27 52.73 17.57
N GLY A 33 14.92 53.22 16.51
CA GLY A 33 14.88 52.61 15.18
C GLY A 33 13.80 53.16 14.24
N VAL A 34 12.94 54.06 14.70
CA VAL A 34 11.96 54.78 13.86
C VAL A 34 12.60 56.01 13.22
N GLU A 35 12.68 56.01 11.88
CA GLU A 35 13.17 57.15 11.10
C GLU A 35 12.10 58.25 10.97
N ASN A 36 10.87 57.83 10.66
CA ASN A 36 9.74 58.74 10.53
C ASN A 36 8.45 58.04 10.93
N ALA A 37 7.49 58.81 11.42
CA ALA A 37 6.14 58.34 11.66
C ALA A 37 5.17 59.40 11.16
N SER A 38 4.10 58.99 10.50
CA SER A 38 3.01 59.85 10.03
C SER A 38 1.67 59.28 10.50
N VAL A 39 0.77 60.14 10.97
CA VAL A 39 -0.52 59.72 11.55
C VAL A 39 -1.66 60.39 10.78
N SER A 40 -2.55 59.58 10.20
CA SER A 40 -3.73 60.03 9.47
C SER A 40 -4.96 59.95 10.37
N PHE A 41 -5.52 61.11 10.75
CA PHE A 41 -6.75 61.17 11.53
C PHE A 41 -7.96 60.63 10.76
N LYS A 42 -8.07 60.94 9.46
CA LYS A 42 -9.17 60.44 8.60
C LYS A 42 -9.12 58.92 8.43
N GLY A 43 -7.92 58.35 8.29
CA GLY A 43 -7.73 56.91 8.13
C GLY A 43 -7.69 56.13 9.45
N LYS A 44 -7.62 56.81 10.60
CA LYS A 44 -7.34 56.20 11.92
C LYS A 44 -6.10 55.29 11.92
N GLN A 45 -5.09 55.64 11.13
CA GLN A 45 -3.90 54.82 10.91
C GLN A 45 -2.63 55.64 11.14
N ALA A 46 -1.57 54.96 11.56
CA ALA A 46 -0.21 55.48 11.58
C ALA A 46 0.71 54.63 10.73
N ILE A 47 1.53 55.28 9.90
CA ILE A 47 2.57 54.66 9.09
C ILE A 47 3.91 55.03 9.71
N VAL A 48 4.68 54.02 10.11
CA VAL A 48 5.98 54.14 10.77
C VAL A 48 7.06 53.59 9.84
N THR A 49 8.03 54.41 9.48
CA THR A 49 9.18 54.07 8.64
C THR A 49 10.39 53.83 9.53
N LEU A 50 11.02 52.67 9.42
CA LEU A 50 12.20 52.29 10.20
C LEU A 50 13.49 52.54 9.40
N THR A 51 14.56 52.92 10.09
CA THR A 51 15.91 53.05 9.51
C THR A 51 16.46 51.68 9.12
N ASP A 52 17.20 51.62 8.00
CA ASP A 52 17.76 50.37 7.45
C ASP A 52 18.66 49.67 8.48
N GLY A 53 18.37 48.39 8.77
CA GLY A 53 19.09 47.58 9.78
C GLY A 53 18.61 47.69 11.24
N ALA A 54 17.68 48.60 11.58
CA ALA A 54 17.12 48.68 12.93
C ALA A 54 15.87 47.77 13.09
N TYR A 55 15.81 47.01 14.19
CA TYR A 55 14.64 46.19 14.55
C TYR A 55 13.88 46.83 15.70
N ALA A 56 12.72 47.42 15.41
CA ALA A 56 11.76 47.84 16.44
C ALA A 56 10.64 46.78 16.51
N PRO A 57 10.50 46.05 17.64
CA PRO A 57 9.39 45.13 17.84
C PRO A 57 8.05 45.86 17.68
N VAL A 58 7.09 45.27 16.96
CA VAL A 58 5.77 45.89 16.77
C VAL A 58 5.05 46.11 18.11
N VAL A 59 5.35 45.28 19.11
CA VAL A 59 4.83 45.42 20.49
C VAL A 59 5.25 46.74 21.11
N ASP A 60 6.50 47.18 20.88
CA ASP A 60 7.00 48.45 21.45
C ASP A 60 6.35 49.66 20.78
N LEU A 61 6.07 49.57 19.47
CA LEU A 61 5.30 50.59 18.76
C LEU A 61 3.85 50.67 19.25
N ILE A 62 3.22 49.53 19.55
CA ILE A 62 1.87 49.47 20.10
C ILE A 62 1.84 50.04 21.53
N ASN A 63 2.79 49.66 22.37
CA ASN A 63 2.88 50.14 23.75
C ASN A 63 3.16 51.64 23.80
N ALA A 64 4.03 52.16 22.92
CA ALA A 64 4.28 53.60 22.82
C ALA A 64 3.02 54.43 22.54
N VAL A 65 2.02 53.85 21.86
CA VAL A 65 0.70 54.50 21.66
C VAL A 65 -0.22 54.28 22.86
N ARG A 66 -0.24 53.08 23.45
CA ARG A 66 -1.09 52.75 24.61
C ARG A 66 -0.73 53.49 25.88
N ASP A 67 0.56 53.76 26.06
CA ASP A 67 1.10 54.46 27.23
C ASP A 67 0.88 55.98 27.17
N LEU A 68 0.35 56.49 26.05
CA LEU A 68 -0.06 57.89 25.96
C LEU A 68 -1.36 58.13 26.73
N ASP A 69 -1.25 58.95 27.75
CA ASP A 69 -2.39 59.41 28.53
C ASP A 69 -3.25 60.37 27.68
N ALA A 70 -4.45 59.92 27.25
CA ALA A 70 -5.36 60.73 26.44
C ALA A 70 -6.12 61.79 27.27
N GLY A 71 -5.84 61.85 28.58
CA GLY A 71 -6.48 62.73 29.55
C GLY A 71 -7.85 62.20 30.03
N ALA A 72 -8.16 62.45 31.30
CA ALA A 72 -9.40 62.10 32.01
C ALA A 72 -10.01 60.73 31.61
N ASN A 73 -9.42 59.65 32.12
CA ASN A 73 -9.89 58.26 32.05
C ASN A 73 -10.08 57.69 30.63
N LYS A 74 -9.19 57.99 29.69
CA LYS A 74 -9.21 57.43 28.33
C LYS A 74 -7.79 57.12 27.85
N GLN A 75 -7.58 55.92 27.32
CA GLN A 75 -6.32 55.46 26.71
C GLN A 75 -6.47 55.37 25.18
N PHE A 76 -5.41 55.64 24.44
CA PHE A 76 -5.32 55.27 23.03
C PHE A 76 -5.06 53.77 22.91
N ASN A 77 -5.57 53.14 21.85
CA ASN A 77 -5.27 51.74 21.57
C ASN A 77 -4.69 51.61 20.16
N ALA A 78 -3.69 50.75 19.99
CA ALA A 78 -3.09 50.46 18.70
C ALA A 78 -3.02 48.94 18.49
N TYR A 79 -3.27 48.49 17.27
CA TYR A 79 -3.16 47.09 16.88
C TYR A 79 -2.89 46.95 15.38
N LEU A 80 -2.41 45.76 14.98
CA LEU A 80 -2.24 45.42 13.57
C LEU A 80 -3.62 45.09 12.95
N PRO A 81 -3.87 45.47 11.69
CA PRO A 81 -5.19 45.35 11.04
C PRO A 81 -5.86 43.96 11.11
N ASN A 82 -5.10 42.88 11.35
CA ASN A 82 -5.57 41.48 11.33
C ASN A 82 -5.60 40.78 12.71
N SER A 83 -5.59 41.51 13.83
CA SER A 83 -5.67 40.93 15.19
C SER A 83 -6.92 41.38 15.95
N ASN A 84 -7.72 40.43 16.47
CA ASN A 84 -9.01 40.69 17.13
C ASN A 84 -8.82 40.73 18.69
N PRO A 85 -9.14 41.81 19.43
CA PRO A 85 -8.48 42.09 20.72
C PRO A 85 -9.30 41.87 22.02
N SER A 86 -10.36 41.08 22.05
CA SER A 86 -11.31 41.06 23.20
C SER A 86 -11.27 39.84 24.15
N THR A 87 -10.36 38.88 23.98
CA THR A 87 -10.33 37.66 24.81
C THR A 87 -8.91 37.23 25.20
N ARG A 88 -8.76 36.58 26.36
CA ARG A 88 -7.51 35.92 26.78
C ARG A 88 -7.72 34.40 26.81
N MET A 89 -6.76 33.64 26.30
CA MET A 89 -6.82 32.17 26.26
C MET A 89 -6.00 31.57 27.41
N VAL A 90 -6.54 30.55 28.07
CA VAL A 90 -5.92 29.81 29.17
C VAL A 90 -5.89 28.33 28.80
N TYR A 91 -4.70 27.71 28.91
CA TYR A 91 -4.49 26.31 28.57
C TYR A 91 -4.32 25.47 29.85
N LEU A 92 -5.09 24.39 29.96
CA LEU A 92 -5.12 23.48 31.11
C LEU A 92 -4.83 22.07 30.63
N HIS A 93 -3.88 21.39 31.25
CA HIS A 93 -3.69 19.95 31.03
C HIS A 93 -4.47 19.17 32.09
N VAL A 94 -5.31 18.21 31.65
CA VAL A 94 -6.28 17.51 32.52
C VAL A 94 -6.03 16.01 32.55
N VAL A 95 -5.63 15.51 33.71
CA VAL A 95 -5.31 14.10 33.97
C VAL A 95 -6.52 13.40 34.59
N GLY A 96 -6.80 12.16 34.16
CA GLY A 96 -7.93 11.34 34.63
C GLY A 96 -9.07 11.17 33.61
N MET A 97 -8.98 11.79 32.43
CA MET A 97 -9.95 11.60 31.35
C MET A 97 -9.75 10.25 30.64
N SER A 98 -10.71 9.34 30.78
CA SER A 98 -10.69 7.99 30.19
C SER A 98 -11.53 7.84 28.91
N CYS A 99 -12.38 8.81 28.56
CA CYS A 99 -13.16 8.81 27.32
C CYS A 99 -13.56 10.22 26.86
N ALA A 100 -13.57 10.46 25.54
CA ALA A 100 -13.96 11.75 24.95
C ALA A 100 -15.44 12.09 25.21
N MET A 101 -16.34 11.13 24.95
CA MET A 101 -17.80 11.33 25.00
C MET A 101 -18.36 11.64 26.39
N LYS A 102 -17.78 11.09 27.47
CA LYS A 102 -18.33 11.20 28.83
C LYS A 102 -17.35 11.79 29.86
N CYS A 103 -16.05 11.81 29.63
CA CYS A 103 -15.11 12.53 30.51
C CYS A 103 -14.77 13.90 29.93
N GLY A 104 -14.42 13.97 28.63
CA GLY A 104 -14.14 15.23 27.93
C GLY A 104 -15.31 16.22 28.01
N LYS A 105 -16.52 15.80 27.62
CA LYS A 105 -17.73 16.63 27.74
C LYS A 105 -18.01 17.09 29.18
N THR A 106 -17.78 16.25 30.19
CA THR A 106 -18.01 16.64 31.59
C THR A 106 -17.04 17.72 32.05
N VAL A 107 -15.77 17.64 31.65
CA VAL A 107 -14.77 18.69 31.93
C VAL A 107 -15.10 19.97 31.15
N GLU A 108 -15.48 19.84 29.87
CA GLU A 108 -15.87 20.96 29.02
C GLU A 108 -17.08 21.72 29.60
N THR A 109 -18.14 21.01 30.00
CA THR A 109 -19.32 21.63 30.63
C THR A 109 -18.97 22.27 31.97
N ALA A 110 -18.16 21.63 32.82
CA ALA A 110 -17.77 22.19 34.12
C ALA A 110 -16.98 23.50 33.99
N LEU A 111 -16.17 23.64 32.93
CA LEU A 111 -15.41 24.86 32.63
C LEU A 111 -16.29 25.97 32.03
N GLN A 112 -17.27 25.61 31.18
CA GLN A 112 -18.23 26.56 30.61
C GLN A 112 -19.15 27.18 31.68
N GLU A 113 -19.40 26.49 32.79
CA GLU A 113 -20.18 27.00 33.93
C GLU A 113 -19.47 28.07 34.77
N VAL A 114 -18.17 28.32 34.55
CA VAL A 114 -17.42 29.31 35.32
C VAL A 114 -17.74 30.72 34.83
N ASN A 115 -18.31 31.55 35.71
CA ASN A 115 -18.66 32.94 35.42
C ASN A 115 -17.43 33.74 34.97
N GLY A 116 -17.39 34.11 33.68
CA GLY A 116 -16.27 34.83 33.06
C GLY A 116 -15.54 34.06 31.96
N VAL A 117 -15.85 32.77 31.79
CA VAL A 117 -15.47 31.96 30.62
C VAL A 117 -16.46 32.21 29.48
N GLU A 118 -15.96 32.50 28.28
CA GLU A 118 -16.77 32.72 27.08
C GLU A 118 -16.95 31.42 26.29
N CYS A 119 -15.89 30.63 26.16
CA CYS A 119 -15.97 29.26 25.66
C CYS A 119 -14.87 28.40 26.28
N ALA A 120 -15.15 27.12 26.47
CA ALA A 120 -14.15 26.11 26.80
C ALA A 120 -14.33 24.93 25.86
N SER A 121 -13.21 24.41 25.35
CA SER A 121 -13.15 23.24 24.48
C SER A 121 -12.09 22.28 24.99
N VAL A 122 -12.35 20.98 24.91
CA VAL A 122 -11.44 19.93 25.39
C VAL A 122 -10.96 19.07 24.23
N ASP A 123 -9.66 19.14 23.94
CA ASP A 123 -8.96 18.24 23.05
C ASP A 123 -8.58 16.96 23.82
N PHE A 124 -9.43 15.93 23.69
CA PHE A 124 -9.23 14.64 24.37
C PHE A 124 -7.95 13.91 23.95
N PRO A 125 -7.59 13.79 22.65
CA PRO A 125 -6.31 13.23 22.22
C PRO A 125 -5.10 13.79 22.97
N HIS A 126 -5.05 15.10 23.20
CA HIS A 126 -3.93 15.78 23.85
C HIS A 126 -4.15 16.05 25.35
N LYS A 127 -5.28 15.60 25.92
CA LYS A 127 -5.70 15.86 27.31
C LYS A 127 -5.65 17.35 27.69
N LEU A 128 -5.94 18.22 26.72
CA LEU A 128 -5.73 19.65 26.82
C LEU A 128 -7.06 20.39 26.71
N ALA A 129 -7.37 21.22 27.71
CA ALA A 129 -8.54 22.07 27.73
C ALA A 129 -8.12 23.52 27.42
N VAL A 130 -8.77 24.10 26.42
CA VAL A 130 -8.56 25.49 25.99
C VAL A 130 -9.75 26.30 26.47
N VAL A 131 -9.49 27.31 27.30
CA VAL A 131 -10.51 28.15 27.90
C VAL A 131 -10.30 29.60 27.47
N THR A 132 -11.29 30.16 26.77
CA THR A 132 -11.31 31.57 26.38
C THR A 132 -12.04 32.34 27.47
N VAL A 133 -11.32 33.23 28.14
CA VAL A 133 -11.81 34.05 29.25
C VAL A 133 -11.93 35.49 28.76
N LYS A 134 -13.00 36.18 29.15
CA LYS A 134 -13.16 37.60 28.82
C LYS A 134 -12.11 38.44 29.54
N SER A 135 -11.55 39.44 28.86
CA SER A 135 -10.45 40.25 29.39
C SER A 135 -10.81 41.09 30.63
N ASP A 136 -12.11 41.33 30.86
CA ASP A 136 -12.67 42.02 32.03
C ASP A 136 -12.97 41.09 33.23
N SER A 137 -12.79 39.78 33.07
CA SER A 137 -13.07 38.78 34.11
C SER A 137 -11.88 38.56 35.06
N ARG A 138 -12.17 38.46 36.37
CA ARG A 138 -11.18 38.17 37.44
C ARG A 138 -10.79 36.69 37.57
N VAL A 139 -11.34 35.79 36.75
CA VAL A 139 -11.10 34.34 36.83
C VAL A 139 -9.62 34.00 36.57
N THR A 140 -8.96 33.32 37.48
CA THR A 140 -7.56 32.89 37.32
C THR A 140 -7.48 31.45 36.80
N GLY A 141 -6.32 31.04 36.28
CA GLY A 141 -6.11 29.65 35.86
C GLY A 141 -6.24 28.65 37.02
N GLU A 142 -5.95 29.09 38.24
CA GLU A 142 -6.09 28.28 39.47
C GLU A 142 -7.57 28.06 39.83
N ASP A 143 -8.44 29.05 39.60
CA ASP A 143 -9.90 28.89 39.79
C ASP A 143 -10.50 27.84 38.84
N LEU A 144 -9.98 27.79 37.61
CA LEU A 144 -10.40 26.80 36.60
C LEU A 144 -9.92 25.39 36.97
N VAL A 145 -8.71 25.26 37.50
CA VAL A 145 -8.19 23.98 38.03
C VAL A 145 -9.07 23.48 39.19
N ALA A 146 -9.36 24.34 40.17
CA ALA A 146 -10.20 23.98 41.32
C ALA A 146 -11.60 23.50 40.90
N LYS A 147 -12.16 24.06 39.83
CA LYS A 147 -13.46 23.64 39.28
C LYS A 147 -13.42 22.24 38.66
N ILE A 148 -12.33 21.88 37.99
CA ILE A 148 -12.14 20.54 37.40
C ILE A 148 -11.97 19.49 38.50
N GLU A 149 -11.20 19.80 39.54
CA GLU A 149 -10.93 18.90 40.66
C GLU A 149 -12.15 18.70 41.57
N GLY A 150 -13.11 19.63 41.56
CA GLY A 150 -14.35 19.57 42.32
C GLY A 150 -15.49 18.72 41.72
N ILE A 151 -15.29 18.08 40.56
CA ILE A 151 -16.33 17.26 39.88
C ILE A 151 -16.57 15.97 40.68
N LYS A 152 -17.75 15.84 41.30
CA LYS A 152 -18.13 14.61 42.04
C LYS A 152 -18.27 13.41 41.09
N ASP A 153 -17.89 12.23 41.58
CA ASP A 153 -17.86 10.91 40.92
C ASP A 153 -16.66 10.60 39.99
N LYS A 154 -15.71 11.52 39.77
CA LYS A 154 -14.48 11.24 39.01
C LYS A 154 -13.26 12.00 39.58
N LYS A 155 -12.13 11.30 39.78
CA LYS A 155 -10.87 11.94 40.23
C LYS A 155 -10.14 12.57 39.03
N PHE A 156 -10.49 13.80 38.68
CA PHE A 156 -9.72 14.61 37.71
C PHE A 156 -8.70 15.47 38.45
N THR A 157 -7.53 15.66 37.85
CA THR A 157 -6.48 16.58 38.32
C THR A 157 -6.06 17.46 37.16
N ALA A 158 -5.85 18.77 37.39
CA ALA A 158 -5.54 19.71 36.33
C ALA A 158 -4.43 20.68 36.71
N TYR A 159 -3.67 21.16 35.73
CA TYR A 159 -2.66 22.20 35.95
C TYR A 159 -2.55 23.16 34.76
N VAL A 160 -2.23 24.42 35.06
CA VAL A 160 -2.08 25.49 34.05
C VAL A 160 -0.76 25.32 33.32
N VAL A 161 -0.80 25.30 31.99
CA VAL A 161 0.40 25.20 31.15
C VAL A 161 0.99 26.61 30.95
N LYS A 162 2.17 26.87 31.51
CA LYS A 162 2.80 28.22 31.53
C LYS A 162 3.81 28.50 30.41
N ALA A 163 4.08 27.58 29.49
CA ALA A 163 5.09 27.79 28.44
C ALA A 163 4.70 27.10 27.13
N TYR A 164 4.35 27.89 26.12
CA TYR A 164 4.16 27.45 24.73
C TYR A 164 4.89 28.37 23.72
N ASP A 165 5.79 29.24 24.20
CA ASP A 165 6.49 30.23 23.36
C ASP A 165 7.91 29.80 22.93
N GLU A 166 8.49 28.73 23.49
CA GLU A 166 9.83 28.25 23.07
C GLU A 166 9.81 27.30 21.85
N LEU A 167 8.66 26.75 21.46
CA LEU A 167 8.54 25.84 20.32
C LEU A 167 8.29 26.53 18.96
N VAL A 168 8.05 27.84 18.96
CA VAL A 168 7.69 28.61 17.75
C VAL A 168 8.85 29.51 17.26
N ALA A 169 9.81 29.85 18.12
CA ALA A 169 10.94 30.71 17.76
C ALA A 169 11.96 30.04 16.81
N THR A 170 12.01 28.71 16.73
CA THR A 170 12.96 27.98 15.86
C THR A 170 12.45 27.75 14.44
N ARG A 171 11.22 28.18 14.09
CA ARG A 171 10.64 27.99 12.74
C ARG A 171 10.66 29.23 11.85
N ILE A 172 11.24 30.36 12.28
CA ILE A 172 11.26 31.61 11.49
C ILE A 172 12.69 32.14 11.25
N SER A 173 13.70 31.28 11.24
CA SER A 173 15.07 31.67 10.82
C SER A 173 15.68 30.69 9.83
N SER A 174 15.14 30.63 8.61
CA SER A 174 15.90 30.29 7.40
C SER A 174 15.12 30.69 6.14
N SER A 175 15.12 31.98 5.82
CA SER A 175 14.86 32.44 4.45
C SER A 175 16.03 33.32 4.00
N GLY A 176 16.95 32.72 3.25
CA GLY A 176 17.91 33.44 2.41
C GLY A 176 17.25 33.99 1.14
N PRO A 177 17.91 34.92 0.42
CA PRO A 177 17.28 35.82 -0.54
C PRO A 177 17.08 35.22 -1.95
N ALA A 178 16.03 35.66 -2.63
CA ALA A 178 15.67 35.35 -4.03
C ALA A 178 16.62 36.04 -5.05
N ILE A 179 16.89 35.45 -6.24
CA ILE A 179 16.26 35.64 -7.59
C ILE A 179 17.30 35.05 -8.62
N PRO A 180 17.01 34.63 -9.90
CA PRO A 180 15.80 34.73 -10.73
C PRO A 180 15.30 33.43 -11.41
N SER A 181 14.06 33.52 -11.89
CA SER A 181 13.36 32.64 -12.83
C SER A 181 14.17 32.27 -14.09
N PRO A 182 13.86 31.12 -14.70
CA PRO A 182 13.32 31.20 -16.06
C PRO A 182 12.09 30.30 -16.31
N LEU A 183 11.21 30.86 -17.13
CA LEU A 183 10.37 30.20 -18.12
C LEU A 183 9.19 29.34 -17.62
N VAL A 184 8.03 29.96 -17.81
CA VAL A 184 6.71 29.37 -17.96
C VAL A 184 6.75 28.12 -18.83
N GLU A 185 6.43 26.97 -18.25
CA GLU A 185 5.76 25.88 -18.96
C GLU A 185 4.35 25.71 -18.38
N ASN A 186 3.37 25.89 -19.25
CA ASN A 186 1.97 25.61 -19.00
C ASN A 186 1.77 24.11 -18.74
N THR A 187 1.37 23.72 -17.54
CA THR A 187 0.46 22.59 -17.36
C THR A 187 -0.52 22.88 -16.23
N THR A 188 -1.80 22.87 -16.58
CA THR A 188 -2.93 22.81 -15.65
C THR A 188 -2.88 21.48 -14.89
N GLY A 189 -2.31 21.46 -13.69
CA GLY A 189 -2.41 20.35 -12.74
C GLY A 189 -3.19 20.79 -11.51
N ALA A 190 -4.39 20.26 -11.32
CA ALA A 190 -5.11 20.44 -10.06
C ALA A 190 -4.29 19.84 -8.90
N ASP A 191 -4.28 20.46 -7.72
CA ASP A 191 -3.67 19.90 -6.51
C ASP A 191 -4.49 18.68 -6.04
N VAL A 192 -4.15 17.50 -6.59
CA VAL A 192 -4.78 16.21 -6.29
C VAL A 192 -4.14 15.62 -5.03
N GLY A 193 -4.95 15.33 -4.02
CA GLY A 193 -4.60 14.55 -2.84
C GLY A 193 -5.12 13.12 -2.91
N ASP A 194 -4.49 12.24 -2.15
CA ASP A 194 -4.86 10.84 -1.97
C ASP A 194 -5.16 10.53 -0.50
N VAL A 195 -6.16 9.68 -0.25
CA VAL A 195 -6.48 9.18 1.08
C VAL A 195 -6.96 7.74 1.01
N THR A 196 -6.50 6.93 1.96
CA THR A 196 -7.05 5.60 2.20
C THR A 196 -8.01 5.69 3.37
N LEU A 197 -9.23 5.18 3.21
CA LEU A 197 -10.25 5.08 4.24
C LEU A 197 -10.41 3.61 4.64
N SER A 198 -10.38 3.31 5.93
CA SER A 198 -10.83 2.02 6.46
C SER A 198 -12.34 2.06 6.62
N LEU A 199 -13.02 1.12 5.99
CA LEU A 199 -14.46 1.00 5.92
C LEU A 199 -14.95 -0.09 6.87
N ILE A 200 -16.09 0.13 7.52
CA ILE A 200 -16.66 -0.82 8.49
C ILE A 200 -18.07 -1.17 8.09
N GLY A 201 -18.38 -2.47 8.10
CA GLY A 201 -19.75 -2.98 7.89
C GLY A 201 -20.10 -3.31 6.45
N MET A 202 -19.13 -3.40 5.55
CA MET A 202 -19.32 -4.01 4.22
C MET A 202 -19.37 -5.53 4.32
N THR A 203 -20.17 -6.18 3.47
CA THR A 203 -20.49 -7.61 3.63
C THR A 203 -20.49 -8.41 2.33
N CYS A 204 -20.49 -7.69 1.21
CA CYS A 204 -20.42 -8.25 -0.13
C CYS A 204 -19.85 -7.23 -1.11
N ASN A 205 -19.45 -7.71 -2.29
CA ASN A 205 -18.84 -6.87 -3.30
C ASN A 205 -19.82 -5.81 -3.88
N SER A 206 -21.13 -6.07 -3.84
CA SER A 206 -22.14 -5.07 -4.22
C SER A 206 -22.19 -3.88 -3.25
N CYS A 207 -21.89 -4.08 -1.95
CA CYS A 207 -21.74 -2.98 -1.00
C CYS A 207 -20.54 -2.10 -1.38
N ALA A 208 -19.39 -2.71 -1.69
CA ALA A 208 -18.20 -1.99 -2.14
C ALA A 208 -18.48 -1.18 -3.41
N ASN A 209 -19.17 -1.77 -4.40
CA ASN A 209 -19.56 -1.05 -5.62
C ASN A 209 -20.50 0.13 -5.37
N SER A 210 -21.38 0.01 -4.37
CA SER A 210 -22.27 1.12 -3.98
C SER A 210 -21.48 2.29 -3.38
N VAL A 211 -20.55 1.99 -2.48
CA VAL A 211 -19.67 2.99 -1.85
C VAL A 211 -18.76 3.64 -2.89
N GLU A 212 -18.18 2.85 -3.79
CA GLU A 212 -17.32 3.34 -4.86
C GLU A 212 -18.08 4.27 -5.82
N THR A 213 -19.30 3.88 -6.21
CA THR A 213 -20.13 4.69 -7.09
C THR A 213 -20.49 6.02 -6.45
N ALA A 214 -20.86 6.01 -5.17
CA ALA A 214 -21.18 7.23 -4.44
C ALA A 214 -19.96 8.16 -4.29
N LEU A 215 -18.78 7.60 -3.97
CA LEU A 215 -17.54 8.38 -3.90
C LEU A 215 -17.17 8.96 -5.26
N LYS A 216 -17.28 8.19 -6.36
CA LYS A 216 -17.04 8.67 -7.74
C LYS A 216 -18.03 9.75 -8.19
N GLN A 217 -19.27 9.71 -7.70
CA GLN A 217 -20.30 10.70 -8.00
C GLN A 217 -20.17 11.98 -7.17
N THR A 218 -19.23 12.01 -6.20
CA THR A 218 -19.02 13.18 -5.36
C THR A 218 -18.12 14.19 -6.07
N ASP A 219 -18.57 15.44 -6.17
CA ASP A 219 -17.81 16.51 -6.80
C ASP A 219 -16.44 16.71 -6.13
N GLY A 220 -15.39 16.75 -6.94
CA GLY A 220 -14.00 16.85 -6.47
C GLY A 220 -13.27 15.52 -6.32
N VAL A 221 -13.95 14.37 -6.45
CA VAL A 221 -13.29 13.05 -6.50
C VAL A 221 -12.83 12.74 -7.92
N VAL A 222 -11.52 12.54 -8.11
CA VAL A 222 -10.91 12.19 -9.39
C VAL A 222 -11.04 10.69 -9.65
N SER A 223 -10.81 9.88 -8.61
CA SER A 223 -11.00 8.44 -8.67
C SER A 223 -11.26 7.89 -7.27
N ALA A 224 -12.10 6.86 -7.16
CA ALA A 224 -12.27 6.09 -5.94
C ALA A 224 -12.27 4.61 -6.28
N VAL A 225 -11.59 3.80 -5.48
CA VAL A 225 -11.58 2.34 -5.61
C VAL A 225 -11.88 1.77 -4.24
N VAL A 226 -12.90 0.91 -4.16
CA VAL A 226 -13.29 0.28 -2.89
C VAL A 226 -13.02 -1.20 -2.99
N ASN A 227 -12.27 -1.72 -2.01
CA ASN A 227 -11.95 -3.12 -1.93
C ASN A 227 -12.70 -3.78 -0.76
N PHE A 228 -13.56 -4.75 -1.11
CA PHE A 228 -14.31 -5.49 -0.12
C PHE A 228 -13.43 -6.45 0.70
N ALA A 229 -12.37 -7.02 0.12
CA ALA A 229 -11.57 -8.04 0.78
C ALA A 229 -10.69 -7.46 1.90
N THR A 230 -10.24 -6.21 1.73
CA THR A 230 -9.44 -5.45 2.72
C THR A 230 -10.27 -4.46 3.54
N GLU A 231 -11.58 -4.36 3.27
CA GLU A 231 -12.47 -3.36 3.89
C GLU A 231 -11.89 -1.93 3.84
N SER A 232 -11.32 -1.54 2.70
CA SER A 232 -10.68 -0.24 2.52
C SER A 232 -11.10 0.44 1.22
N ALA A 233 -11.02 1.77 1.20
CA ALA A 233 -11.27 2.59 0.01
C ALA A 233 -10.09 3.53 -0.24
N TYR A 234 -9.57 3.52 -1.45
CA TYR A 234 -8.56 4.46 -1.91
C TYR A 234 -9.22 5.56 -2.74
N VAL A 235 -9.05 6.81 -2.35
CA VAL A 235 -9.72 7.96 -2.99
C VAL A 235 -8.67 9.00 -3.38
N LYS A 236 -8.60 9.32 -4.69
CA LYS A 236 -7.90 10.51 -5.21
C LYS A 236 -8.91 11.63 -5.39
N PHE A 237 -8.66 12.79 -4.79
CA PHE A 237 -9.57 13.92 -4.77
C PHE A 237 -8.82 15.25 -4.89
N THR A 238 -9.46 16.27 -5.43
CA THR A 238 -8.89 17.61 -5.54
C THR A 238 -9.04 18.31 -4.19
N LYS A 239 -7.91 18.64 -3.53
CA LYS A 239 -7.89 19.18 -2.16
C LYS A 239 -8.66 20.50 -2.01
N ASN A 240 -8.76 21.27 -3.11
CA ASN A 240 -9.45 22.56 -3.14
C ASN A 240 -10.98 22.44 -3.28
N VAL A 241 -11.50 21.26 -3.65
CA VAL A 241 -12.94 21.04 -3.91
C VAL A 241 -13.60 20.27 -2.77
N ILE A 242 -12.91 19.25 -2.23
CA ILE A 242 -13.46 18.37 -1.20
C ILE A 242 -12.42 17.99 -0.15
N GLY A 243 -12.83 17.94 1.11
CA GLY A 243 -11.99 17.51 2.24
C GLY A 243 -12.23 16.06 2.64
N ILE A 244 -11.25 15.46 3.33
CA ILE A 244 -11.31 14.06 3.81
C ILE A 244 -12.56 13.80 4.68
N ARG A 245 -12.97 14.77 5.50
CA ARG A 245 -14.17 14.67 6.35
C ARG A 245 -15.44 14.46 5.51
N SER A 246 -15.56 15.18 4.41
CA SER A 246 -16.72 15.06 3.51
C SER A 246 -16.75 13.68 2.84
N LEU A 247 -15.58 13.10 2.51
CA LEU A 247 -15.50 11.73 1.99
C LEU A 247 -15.98 10.70 3.02
N VAL A 248 -15.63 10.87 4.30
CA VAL A 248 -16.14 10.04 5.39
C VAL A 248 -17.66 10.19 5.55
N GLU A 249 -18.18 11.42 5.52
CA GLU A 249 -19.62 11.70 5.61
C GLU A 249 -20.41 11.08 4.44
N VAL A 250 -19.86 11.06 3.23
CA VAL A 250 -20.45 10.37 2.07
C VAL A 250 -20.61 8.88 2.35
N VAL A 251 -19.58 8.22 2.88
CA VAL A 251 -19.64 6.80 3.23
C VAL A 251 -20.64 6.55 4.36
N GLU A 252 -20.67 7.40 5.38
CA GLU A 252 -21.60 7.31 6.50
C GLU A 252 -23.06 7.52 6.07
N SER A 253 -23.30 8.39 5.08
CA SER A 253 -24.63 8.62 4.51
C SER A 253 -25.22 7.37 3.84
N LEU A 254 -24.35 6.48 3.32
CA LEU A 254 -24.73 5.17 2.78
C LEU A 254 -24.95 4.11 3.88
N GLY A 255 -24.65 4.47 5.13
CA GLY A 255 -24.80 3.63 6.31
C GLY A 255 -23.62 2.70 6.56
N TYR A 256 -22.42 3.02 6.10
CA TYR A 256 -21.18 2.30 6.41
C TYR A 256 -20.27 3.17 7.30
N GLY A 257 -19.49 2.57 8.18
CA GLY A 257 -18.50 3.34 8.95
C GLY A 257 -17.28 3.65 8.09
N ALA A 258 -16.67 4.82 8.25
CA ALA A 258 -15.41 5.18 7.60
C ALA A 258 -14.47 5.89 8.58
N THR A 259 -13.19 5.53 8.53
CA THR A 259 -12.11 6.19 9.28
C THR A 259 -10.89 6.38 8.39
N VAL A 260 -10.07 7.39 8.64
CA VAL A 260 -8.88 7.66 7.83
C VAL A 260 -7.78 6.66 8.17
N ALA A 261 -7.21 6.02 7.16
CA ALA A 261 -6.13 5.07 7.34
C ALA A 261 -4.79 5.79 7.57
N THR A 262 -4.33 5.88 8.82
CA THR A 262 -2.95 6.25 9.20
C THR A 262 -2.06 5.00 9.27
N GLY A 263 -0.76 5.10 8.98
CA GLY A 263 0.17 3.96 8.77
C GLY A 263 0.33 2.97 9.93
N SER A 264 -0.23 3.23 11.11
CA SER A 264 -0.27 2.32 12.28
C SER A 264 -1.51 1.40 12.32
N ILE A 265 -2.37 1.44 11.30
CA ILE A 265 -3.71 0.82 11.32
C ILE A 265 -3.75 -0.64 10.91
N THR A 266 -2.67 -1.21 10.39
CA THR A 266 -2.66 -2.64 9.99
C THR A 266 -2.95 -3.56 11.19
N MET A 267 -2.58 -3.15 12.42
CA MET A 267 -2.97 -3.84 13.67
C MET A 267 -4.45 -3.62 14.06
N ALA A 268 -4.97 -2.39 13.95
CA ALA A 268 -6.37 -2.07 14.24
C ALA A 268 -7.35 -2.73 13.25
N SER A 269 -6.95 -2.84 11.98
CA SER A 269 -7.66 -3.58 10.94
C SER A 269 -7.75 -5.07 11.27
N ASN A 270 -6.66 -5.67 11.79
CA ASN A 270 -6.65 -7.07 12.23
C ASN A 270 -7.58 -7.30 13.43
N GLU A 271 -7.58 -6.40 14.43
CA GLU A 271 -8.52 -6.48 15.55
C GLU A 271 -9.98 -6.39 15.09
N ASN A 272 -10.31 -5.41 14.24
CA ASN A 272 -11.65 -5.29 13.67
C ASN A 272 -12.06 -6.54 12.88
N ARG A 273 -11.12 -7.18 12.19
CA ARG A 273 -11.37 -8.41 11.43
C ARG A 273 -11.60 -9.62 12.34
N LYS A 274 -10.85 -9.77 13.43
CA LYS A 274 -11.07 -10.82 14.45
C LYS A 274 -12.46 -10.66 15.09
N VAL A 275 -12.86 -9.42 15.38
CA VAL A 275 -14.22 -9.10 15.87
C VAL A 275 -15.28 -9.49 14.82
N GLY A 276 -15.05 -9.22 13.53
CA GLY A 276 -15.93 -9.62 12.44
C GLY A 276 -16.11 -11.14 12.32
N ILE A 277 -15.02 -11.91 12.41
CA ILE A 277 -15.07 -13.39 12.41
C ILE A 277 -15.83 -13.91 13.63
N ALA A 278 -15.64 -13.30 14.81
CA ALA A 278 -16.35 -13.67 16.02
C ALA A 278 -17.86 -13.41 15.91
N ASP A 279 -18.29 -12.30 15.28
CA ASP A 279 -19.71 -12.02 15.04
C ASP A 279 -20.36 -13.08 14.14
N TRP A 280 -19.70 -13.47 13.04
CA TRP A 280 -20.19 -14.53 12.15
C TRP A 280 -20.29 -15.88 12.86
N LYS A 281 -19.27 -16.26 13.66
CA LYS A 281 -19.30 -17.46 14.49
C LYS A 281 -20.44 -17.44 15.49
N ARG A 282 -20.65 -16.33 16.20
CA ARG A 282 -21.76 -16.17 17.16
C ARG A 282 -23.11 -16.35 16.47
N ARG A 283 -23.32 -15.72 15.32
CA ARG A 283 -24.56 -15.87 14.52
C ARG A 283 -24.76 -17.32 14.07
N LEU A 284 -23.70 -18.00 13.65
CA LEU A 284 -23.74 -19.41 13.27
C LEU A 284 -24.14 -20.30 14.44
N TYR A 285 -23.53 -20.12 15.61
CA TYR A 285 -23.88 -20.90 16.80
C TYR A 285 -25.32 -20.70 17.21
N ILE A 286 -25.79 -19.44 17.20
CA ILE A 286 -27.19 -19.12 17.51
C ILE A 286 -28.13 -19.72 16.46
N SER A 287 -27.84 -19.57 15.16
CA SER A 287 -28.69 -20.13 14.11
C SER A 287 -28.74 -21.65 14.17
N LEU A 288 -27.61 -22.31 14.43
CA LEU A 288 -27.52 -23.76 14.57
C LEU A 288 -28.27 -24.26 15.80
N PHE A 289 -28.14 -23.56 16.93
CA PHE A 289 -28.83 -23.89 18.18
C PHE A 289 -30.35 -23.93 18.03
N PHE A 290 -30.92 -23.00 17.25
CA PHE A 290 -32.37 -22.96 17.00
C PHE A 290 -32.80 -23.82 15.80
N THR A 291 -31.96 -23.97 14.77
CA THR A 291 -32.30 -24.73 13.55
C THR A 291 -32.24 -26.25 13.75
N ILE A 292 -31.26 -26.76 14.51
CA ILE A 292 -31.15 -28.21 14.77
C ILE A 292 -32.44 -28.75 15.43
N PRO A 293 -32.98 -28.14 16.49
CA PRO A 293 -34.25 -28.56 17.07
C PRO A 293 -35.41 -28.57 16.07
N ILE A 294 -35.52 -27.57 15.19
CA ILE A 294 -36.57 -27.54 14.15
C ILE A 294 -36.47 -28.76 13.25
N VAL A 295 -35.27 -29.06 12.76
CA VAL A 295 -35.02 -30.23 11.92
C VAL A 295 -35.35 -31.52 12.66
N VAL A 296 -34.91 -31.68 13.91
CA VAL A 296 -35.20 -32.86 14.73
C VAL A 296 -36.71 -33.02 14.97
N ILE A 297 -37.42 -31.95 15.28
CA ILE A 297 -38.87 -31.96 15.51
C ILE A 297 -39.60 -32.45 14.26
N MET A 298 -39.29 -31.86 13.11
CA MET A 298 -40.02 -32.12 11.87
C MET A 298 -39.62 -33.43 11.18
N THR A 299 -38.36 -33.87 11.28
CA THR A 299 -37.87 -35.06 10.55
C THR A 299 -37.86 -36.33 11.41
N ILE A 300 -37.51 -36.21 12.70
CA ILE A 300 -37.35 -37.36 13.59
C ILE A 300 -38.60 -37.53 14.46
N LEU A 301 -39.00 -36.48 15.18
CA LEU A 301 -40.08 -36.58 16.17
C LEU A 301 -41.46 -36.76 15.53
N ASP A 302 -41.71 -36.13 14.38
CA ASP A 302 -42.96 -36.30 13.64
C ASP A 302 -43.13 -37.72 13.07
N ASN A 303 -42.02 -38.44 12.83
CA ASN A 303 -42.05 -39.82 12.34
C ASN A 303 -42.33 -40.86 13.45
N ILE A 304 -42.23 -40.47 14.73
CA ILE A 304 -42.50 -41.37 15.86
C ILE A 304 -43.97 -41.22 16.26
N GLY A 305 -44.79 -42.25 15.96
CA GLY A 305 -46.25 -42.19 16.11
C GLY A 305 -46.79 -41.73 17.48
N ARG A 306 -46.13 -42.07 18.59
CA ARG A 306 -46.52 -41.61 19.94
C ARG A 306 -46.24 -40.13 20.19
N ILE A 307 -45.16 -39.60 19.60
CA ILE A 307 -44.77 -38.20 19.76
C ILE A 307 -45.56 -37.33 18.79
N ARG A 308 -45.82 -37.84 17.58
CA ARG A 308 -46.72 -37.21 16.61
C ARG A 308 -48.10 -36.91 17.20
N SER A 309 -48.69 -37.84 17.95
CA SER A 309 -50.00 -37.61 18.59
C SER A 309 -49.97 -36.52 19.67
N GLU A 310 -48.83 -36.28 20.31
CA GLU A 310 -48.64 -35.18 21.25
C GLU A 310 -48.36 -33.85 20.53
N LEU A 311 -47.60 -33.90 19.43
CA LEU A 311 -47.30 -32.75 18.57
C LEU A 311 -48.55 -32.20 17.86
N GLN A 312 -49.50 -33.07 17.54
CA GLN A 312 -50.78 -32.71 16.92
C GLN A 312 -51.83 -32.21 17.94
N ARG A 313 -51.46 -32.01 19.21
CA ARG A 313 -52.37 -31.40 20.19
C ARG A 313 -52.51 -29.90 19.97
N PRO A 314 -53.72 -29.33 20.15
CA PRO A 314 -53.94 -27.90 20.02
C PRO A 314 -53.16 -27.13 21.09
N VAL A 315 -52.46 -26.09 20.65
CA VAL A 315 -51.62 -25.26 21.51
C VAL A 315 -52.51 -24.29 22.31
N PHE A 316 -52.32 -24.24 23.63
CA PHE A 316 -53.09 -23.36 24.55
C PHE A 316 -54.63 -23.44 24.40
N GLY A 317 -55.17 -24.55 23.89
CA GLY A 317 -56.61 -24.71 23.67
C GLY A 317 -57.18 -23.92 22.48
N ILE A 318 -56.32 -23.34 21.62
CA ILE A 318 -56.72 -22.61 20.42
C ILE A 318 -57.00 -23.62 19.31
N ALA A 319 -58.24 -23.66 18.82
CA ALA A 319 -58.61 -24.53 17.70
C ALA A 319 -57.92 -24.08 16.40
N GLY A 320 -57.13 -24.98 15.81
CA GLY A 320 -56.50 -24.77 14.50
C GLY A 320 -54.97 -24.73 14.48
N ILE A 321 -54.28 -24.51 15.62
CA ILE A 321 -52.81 -24.57 15.69
C ILE A 321 -52.35 -25.72 16.57
N THR A 322 -51.41 -26.51 16.04
CA THR A 322 -50.77 -27.63 16.72
C THR A 322 -49.31 -27.35 17.06
N TRP A 323 -48.75 -28.12 17.99
CA TRP A 323 -47.36 -27.94 18.45
C TRP A 323 -46.34 -28.18 17.35
N ASP A 324 -46.66 -29.02 16.37
CA ASP A 324 -45.87 -29.27 15.15
C ASP A 324 -45.59 -28.01 14.32
N SER A 325 -46.44 -26.98 14.42
CA SER A 325 -46.38 -25.75 13.63
C SER A 325 -45.92 -24.58 14.49
N PHE A 326 -46.44 -24.50 15.71
CA PHE A 326 -46.07 -23.46 16.66
C PHE A 326 -44.62 -23.56 17.13
N ALA A 327 -44.10 -24.76 17.38
CA ALA A 327 -42.72 -24.92 17.86
C ALA A 327 -41.68 -24.49 16.80
N PRO A 328 -41.78 -24.92 15.52
CA PRO A 328 -40.94 -24.38 14.45
C PRO A 328 -41.06 -22.87 14.27
N PHE A 329 -42.24 -22.28 14.39
CA PHE A 329 -42.43 -20.82 14.32
C PHE A 329 -41.61 -20.08 15.40
N VAL A 330 -41.74 -20.50 16.67
CA VAL A 330 -41.03 -19.87 17.79
C VAL A 330 -39.52 -20.01 17.64
N LEU A 331 -39.04 -21.19 17.22
CA LEU A 331 -37.61 -21.46 17.03
C LEU A 331 -37.04 -20.76 15.79
N ALA A 332 -37.81 -20.62 14.71
CA ALA A 332 -37.39 -19.96 13.49
C ALA A 332 -37.31 -18.43 13.65
N THR A 333 -38.13 -17.85 14.55
CA THR A 333 -38.19 -16.39 14.76
C THR A 333 -36.82 -15.77 15.14
N PRO A 334 -36.06 -16.30 16.14
CA PRO A 334 -34.68 -15.84 16.40
C PRO A 334 -33.75 -15.99 15.20
N VAL A 335 -33.86 -17.09 14.44
CA VAL A 335 -33.03 -17.30 13.26
C VAL A 335 -33.32 -16.23 12.20
N GLN A 336 -34.60 -15.95 11.92
CA GLN A 336 -35.05 -14.96 10.96
C GLN A 336 -34.57 -13.56 11.33
N PHE A 337 -34.90 -13.09 12.54
CA PHE A 337 -34.73 -11.68 12.89
C PHE A 337 -33.43 -11.34 13.60
N TYR A 338 -32.71 -12.31 14.16
CA TYR A 338 -31.39 -12.06 14.76
C TYR A 338 -30.25 -12.50 13.84
N ALA A 339 -30.22 -13.79 13.44
CA ALA A 339 -29.17 -14.29 12.57
C ALA A 339 -29.29 -13.68 11.15
N GLY A 340 -30.52 -13.60 10.63
CA GLY A 340 -30.85 -12.99 9.34
C GLY A 340 -30.80 -11.45 9.29
N LEU A 341 -30.75 -10.77 10.45
CA LEU A 341 -30.85 -9.30 10.55
C LEU A 341 -29.90 -8.55 9.62
N LYS A 342 -28.68 -9.06 9.51
CA LYS A 342 -27.60 -8.47 8.72
C LYS A 342 -27.96 -8.43 7.23
N PHE A 343 -28.46 -9.55 6.70
CA PHE A 343 -28.93 -9.65 5.32
C PHE A 343 -30.14 -8.76 5.05
N HIS A 344 -31.09 -8.67 5.98
CA HIS A 344 -32.26 -7.80 5.82
C HIS A 344 -31.88 -6.32 5.78
N LYS A 345 -31.00 -5.86 6.69
CA LYS A 345 -30.51 -4.47 6.70
C LYS A 345 -29.79 -4.13 5.40
N GLU A 346 -28.97 -5.04 4.91
CA GLU A 346 -28.23 -4.85 3.64
C GLU A 346 -29.14 -4.86 2.42
N ALA A 347 -30.15 -5.73 2.39
CA ALA A 347 -31.14 -5.75 1.32
C ALA A 347 -31.87 -4.40 1.23
N ILE A 348 -32.27 -3.84 2.36
CA ILE A 348 -32.95 -2.52 2.41
C ILE A 348 -32.01 -1.41 1.92
N LYS A 349 -30.76 -1.40 2.37
CA LYS A 349 -29.74 -0.46 1.89
C LYS A 349 -29.51 -0.59 0.38
N GLY A 350 -29.40 -1.83 -0.12
CA GLY A 350 -29.21 -2.12 -1.55
C GLY A 350 -30.37 -1.61 -2.41
N ILE A 351 -31.62 -1.83 -1.98
CA ILE A 351 -32.81 -1.29 -2.65
C ILE A 351 -32.78 0.24 -2.68
N ARG A 352 -32.47 0.89 -1.55
CA ARG A 352 -32.37 2.36 -1.46
C ARG A 352 -31.33 2.92 -2.42
N ASN A 353 -30.23 2.20 -2.59
CA ASN A 353 -29.09 2.61 -3.41
C ASN A 353 -29.15 2.06 -4.85
N ARG A 354 -30.27 1.41 -5.26
CA ARG A 354 -30.46 0.79 -6.59
C ARG A 354 -29.43 -0.28 -6.97
N VAL A 355 -28.87 -0.98 -5.98
CA VAL A 355 -27.95 -2.10 -6.18
C VAL A 355 -28.55 -3.36 -5.56
N LEU A 356 -28.99 -4.29 -6.41
CA LEU A 356 -29.54 -5.58 -5.98
C LEU A 356 -28.41 -6.61 -5.88
N GLY A 357 -28.13 -7.08 -4.67
CA GLY A 357 -27.05 -8.04 -4.39
C GLY A 357 -27.53 -9.36 -3.76
N MET A 358 -26.58 -10.19 -3.32
CA MET A 358 -26.85 -11.47 -2.63
C MET A 358 -27.84 -11.31 -1.47
N SER A 359 -27.61 -10.31 -0.60
CA SER A 359 -28.44 -10.10 0.59
C SER A 359 -29.90 -9.82 0.25
N PHE A 360 -30.18 -9.27 -0.95
CA PHE A 360 -31.55 -9.10 -1.45
C PHE A 360 -32.21 -10.45 -1.77
N LEU A 361 -31.55 -11.33 -2.54
CA LEU A 361 -32.07 -12.66 -2.88
C LEU A 361 -32.34 -13.50 -1.62
N VAL A 362 -31.38 -13.49 -0.68
CA VAL A 362 -31.49 -14.20 0.59
C VAL A 362 -32.63 -13.64 1.45
N SER A 363 -32.69 -12.31 1.60
CA SER A 363 -33.75 -11.65 2.35
C SER A 363 -35.13 -11.92 1.75
N MET A 364 -35.26 -11.86 0.43
CA MET A 364 -36.52 -12.12 -0.27
C MET A 364 -36.98 -13.57 -0.12
N GLY A 365 -36.10 -14.56 -0.36
CA GLY A 365 -36.45 -15.98 -0.25
C GLY A 365 -36.82 -16.42 1.18
N THR A 366 -36.04 -15.97 2.18
CA THR A 366 -36.28 -16.31 3.59
C THR A 366 -37.55 -15.63 4.12
N ASN A 367 -37.76 -14.34 3.82
CA ASN A 367 -39.01 -13.67 4.19
C ASN A 367 -40.22 -14.29 3.49
N ALA A 368 -40.10 -14.66 2.21
CA ALA A 368 -41.18 -15.30 1.47
C ALA A 368 -41.60 -16.62 2.14
N ALA A 369 -40.64 -17.47 2.54
CA ALA A 369 -40.92 -18.70 3.27
C ALA A 369 -41.52 -18.42 4.67
N TYR A 370 -40.89 -17.54 5.46
CA TYR A 370 -41.29 -17.26 6.83
C TYR A 370 -42.70 -16.63 6.92
N PHE A 371 -42.99 -15.60 6.12
CA PHE A 371 -44.29 -14.94 6.15
C PHE A 371 -45.40 -15.80 5.53
N TYR A 372 -45.07 -16.69 4.59
CA TYR A 372 -46.05 -17.65 4.10
C TYR A 372 -46.42 -18.68 5.17
N GLY A 373 -45.44 -19.19 5.95
CA GLY A 373 -45.72 -20.01 7.13
C GLY A 373 -46.63 -19.29 8.12
N LEU A 374 -46.34 -18.02 8.42
CA LEU A 374 -47.18 -17.20 9.32
C LEU A 374 -48.59 -16.99 8.79
N PHE A 375 -48.73 -16.75 7.49
CA PHE A 375 -50.03 -16.63 6.85
C PHE A 375 -50.82 -17.95 6.91
N SER A 376 -50.16 -19.09 6.71
CA SER A 376 -50.75 -20.42 6.84
C SER A 376 -51.25 -20.66 8.28
N ASP A 377 -50.46 -20.33 9.30
CA ASP A 377 -50.86 -20.44 10.71
C ASP A 377 -52.07 -19.55 11.03
N ILE A 378 -52.05 -18.28 10.61
CA ILE A 378 -53.18 -17.34 10.80
C ILE A 378 -54.45 -17.88 10.14
N ARG A 379 -54.33 -18.44 8.93
CA ARG A 379 -55.45 -19.06 8.21
C ARG A 379 -55.99 -20.27 8.96
N CYS A 380 -55.13 -21.09 9.56
CA CYS A 380 -55.56 -22.25 10.36
C CYS A 380 -56.33 -21.83 11.61
N ILE A 381 -55.90 -20.76 12.30
CA ILE A 381 -56.64 -20.17 13.43
C ILE A 381 -58.02 -19.68 12.97
N TYR A 382 -58.07 -18.94 11.85
CA TYR A 382 -59.31 -18.34 11.37
C TYR A 382 -60.34 -19.40 10.91
N LEU A 383 -59.89 -20.42 10.18
CA LEU A 383 -60.74 -21.49 9.65
C LEU A 383 -60.95 -22.65 10.63
N LYS A 384 -60.26 -22.65 11.78
CA LYS A 384 -60.24 -23.72 12.80
C LYS A 384 -59.95 -25.11 12.20
N ASN A 385 -59.13 -25.16 11.16
CA ASN A 385 -58.78 -26.39 10.46
C ASN A 385 -57.25 -26.49 10.30
N ASN A 386 -56.69 -27.59 10.81
CA ASN A 386 -55.24 -27.84 10.80
C ASN A 386 -54.71 -28.30 9.44
N SER A 387 -55.56 -28.70 8.50
CA SER A 387 -55.14 -29.18 7.17
C SER A 387 -54.45 -28.13 6.31
N TYR A 388 -54.47 -26.86 6.71
CA TYR A 388 -53.80 -25.77 5.98
C TYR A 388 -52.43 -25.41 6.54
N SER A 389 -51.97 -26.09 7.60
CA SER A 389 -50.67 -25.79 8.22
C SER A 389 -49.52 -26.24 7.32
N VAL A 390 -48.51 -25.38 7.17
CA VAL A 390 -47.32 -25.64 6.35
C VAL A 390 -46.04 -25.34 7.15
N PRO A 391 -45.73 -26.16 8.17
CA PRO A 391 -44.60 -25.92 9.07
C PRO A 391 -43.23 -26.02 8.38
N ASP A 392 -43.15 -26.74 7.24
CA ASP A 392 -41.96 -26.87 6.39
C ASP A 392 -41.38 -25.52 5.93
N MET A 393 -42.21 -24.49 5.85
CA MET A 393 -41.79 -23.15 5.42
C MET A 393 -40.94 -22.44 6.48
N TYR A 394 -41.21 -22.70 7.76
CA TYR A 394 -40.36 -22.22 8.85
C TYR A 394 -39.00 -22.93 8.87
N MET A 395 -39.00 -24.26 8.67
CA MET A 395 -37.76 -25.01 8.50
C MET A 395 -36.95 -24.46 7.32
N THR A 396 -37.61 -24.25 6.18
CA THR A 396 -36.97 -23.74 4.97
C THR A 396 -36.27 -22.41 5.26
N SER A 397 -36.96 -21.45 5.89
CA SER A 397 -36.35 -20.17 6.22
C SER A 397 -35.15 -20.30 7.16
N ALA A 398 -35.31 -21.06 8.26
CA ALA A 398 -34.27 -21.25 9.26
C ALA A 398 -33.02 -21.97 8.70
N MET A 399 -33.22 -23.00 7.88
CA MET A 399 -32.13 -23.74 7.23
C MET A 399 -31.41 -22.89 6.19
N LEU A 400 -32.14 -22.13 5.37
CA LEU A 400 -31.55 -21.22 4.39
C LEU A 400 -30.60 -20.23 5.06
N ILE A 401 -31.06 -19.52 6.10
CA ILE A 401 -30.22 -18.57 6.84
C ILE A 401 -29.02 -19.29 7.45
N THR A 402 -29.22 -20.45 8.07
CA THR A 402 -28.14 -21.21 8.73
C THR A 402 -27.06 -21.64 7.74
N PHE A 403 -27.42 -22.19 6.57
CA PHE A 403 -26.43 -22.58 5.56
C PHE A 403 -25.69 -21.39 4.96
N ILE A 404 -26.37 -20.27 4.76
CA ILE A 404 -25.74 -19.06 4.23
C ILE A 404 -24.79 -18.45 5.27
N VAL A 405 -25.18 -18.40 6.54
CA VAL A 405 -24.31 -17.95 7.64
C VAL A 405 -23.12 -18.89 7.80
N LEU A 406 -23.30 -20.21 7.66
CA LEU A 406 -22.21 -21.17 7.64
C LEU A 406 -21.22 -20.88 6.50
N GLY A 407 -21.73 -20.71 5.28
CA GLY A 407 -20.92 -20.35 4.11
C GLY A 407 -20.13 -19.06 4.33
N LYS A 408 -20.79 -18.01 4.85
CA LYS A 408 -20.14 -16.72 5.17
C LYS A 408 -19.09 -16.82 6.28
N THR A 409 -19.32 -17.69 7.26
CA THR A 409 -18.35 -17.95 8.33
C THR A 409 -17.11 -18.66 7.79
N LEU A 410 -17.31 -19.70 6.96
CA LEU A 410 -16.21 -20.40 6.30
C LEU A 410 -15.42 -19.47 5.36
N GLU A 411 -16.13 -18.63 4.60
CA GLU A 411 -15.54 -17.58 3.75
C GLU A 411 -14.67 -16.61 4.58
N ALA A 412 -15.21 -16.09 5.69
CA ALA A 412 -14.50 -15.16 6.56
C ALA A 412 -13.26 -15.80 7.22
N ILE A 413 -13.36 -17.06 7.67
CA ILE A 413 -12.22 -17.80 8.24
C ILE A 413 -11.12 -18.01 7.18
N ALA A 414 -11.50 -18.37 5.97
CA ALA A 414 -10.55 -18.62 4.89
C ALA A 414 -9.82 -17.35 4.45
N LYS A 415 -10.52 -16.21 4.31
CA LYS A 415 -9.91 -14.88 4.11
C LYS A 415 -9.05 -14.46 5.31
N GLY A 416 -9.42 -14.90 6.52
CA GLY A 416 -8.63 -14.80 7.74
C GLY A 416 -7.18 -15.28 7.55
N ARG A 417 -7.04 -16.50 7.04
CA ARG A 417 -5.75 -17.21 6.94
C ARG A 417 -4.83 -16.74 5.81
N THR A 418 -5.31 -15.92 4.88
CA THR A 418 -4.49 -15.42 3.76
C THR A 418 -3.65 -14.22 4.16
N ASN A 419 -4.17 -13.32 4.99
CA ASN A 419 -3.43 -12.15 5.46
C ASN A 419 -2.43 -12.48 6.58
N ASP A 420 -2.57 -13.62 7.25
CA ASP A 420 -1.63 -14.04 8.32
C ASP A 420 -0.17 -14.13 7.82
N ALA A 421 0.05 -14.42 6.54
CA ALA A 421 1.39 -14.44 5.95
C ALA A 421 2.03 -13.04 5.88
N LEU A 422 1.24 -12.01 5.60
CA LEU A 422 1.71 -10.62 5.61
C LEU A 422 1.88 -10.12 7.05
N TYR A 423 0.99 -10.50 7.97
CA TYR A 423 1.11 -10.12 9.38
C TYR A 423 2.33 -10.71 10.08
N LYS A 424 2.80 -11.89 9.66
CA LYS A 424 4.08 -12.43 10.15
C LYS A 424 5.26 -11.51 9.86
N LEU A 425 5.22 -10.71 8.79
CA LEU A 425 6.26 -9.71 8.50
C LEU A 425 6.18 -8.52 9.48
N PHE A 426 4.98 -8.17 9.95
CA PHE A 426 4.79 -7.09 10.92
C PHE A 426 5.19 -7.47 12.35
N ASP A 427 4.97 -8.72 12.77
CA ASP A 427 5.39 -9.19 14.10
C ASP A 427 6.91 -9.12 14.31
N LEU A 428 7.69 -8.99 13.21
CA LEU A 428 9.15 -8.86 13.23
C LEU A 428 9.64 -7.42 13.47
N GLN A 429 8.78 -6.42 13.32
CA GLN A 429 9.17 -5.03 13.60
C GLN A 429 9.42 -4.83 15.09
N ALA A 430 10.54 -4.17 15.40
CA ALA A 430 10.84 -3.79 16.77
C ALA A 430 9.85 -2.72 17.26
N LYS A 431 9.22 -2.96 18.42
CA LYS A 431 8.32 -1.99 19.06
C LYS A 431 9.06 -0.88 19.80
N VAL A 432 10.31 -1.17 20.19
CA VAL A 432 11.18 -0.26 20.93
C VAL A 432 12.57 -0.28 20.31
N ALA A 433 13.24 0.86 20.34
CA ALA A 433 14.61 1.04 19.89
C ALA A 433 15.48 1.55 21.06
N THR A 434 16.75 1.15 21.09
CA THR A 434 17.72 1.68 22.06
C THR A 434 18.47 2.83 21.40
N MET A 435 18.11 4.06 21.75
CA MET A 435 18.73 5.28 21.24
C MET A 435 19.93 5.68 22.09
N MET A 436 20.99 6.12 21.41
CA MET A 436 22.22 6.64 22.03
C MET A 436 22.15 8.17 22.00
N LEU A 437 21.98 8.79 23.18
CA LEU A 437 22.00 10.24 23.32
C LEU A 437 23.36 10.71 23.82
N SER A 438 23.88 11.79 23.26
CA SER A 438 25.09 12.42 23.78
C SER A 438 24.73 13.24 25.03
N GLY A 439 25.21 12.82 26.20
CA GLY A 439 25.05 13.57 27.44
C GLY A 439 25.82 14.89 27.42
N ALA A 440 25.47 15.82 28.32
CA ALA A 440 26.14 17.12 28.46
C ALA A 440 27.66 17.03 28.71
N ASP A 441 28.13 15.88 29.21
CA ASP A 441 29.54 15.57 29.48
C ASP A 441 30.25 14.84 28.31
N GLY A 442 29.59 14.62 27.18
CA GLY A 442 30.11 13.90 26.01
C GLY A 442 30.02 12.37 26.08
N ASN A 443 29.49 11.80 27.18
CA ASN A 443 29.23 10.37 27.30
C ASN A 443 27.92 9.97 26.62
N LEU A 444 27.94 8.86 25.87
CA LEU A 444 26.75 8.30 25.23
C LEU A 444 25.89 7.56 26.27
N VAL A 445 24.66 8.01 26.46
CA VAL A 445 23.67 7.42 27.38
C VAL A 445 22.62 6.64 26.59
N GLU A 446 22.33 5.42 27.03
CA GLU A 446 21.33 4.53 26.42
C GLU A 446 19.92 4.86 26.91
N HIS A 447 19.02 5.17 25.98
CA HIS A 447 17.59 5.39 26.25
C HIS A 447 16.73 4.49 25.38
N VAL A 448 15.88 3.66 26.02
CA VAL A 448 14.89 2.86 25.31
C VAL A 448 13.69 3.73 24.98
N VAL A 449 13.40 3.90 23.69
CA VAL A 449 12.27 4.69 23.20
C VAL A 449 11.32 3.84 22.35
N PRO A 450 10.01 4.12 22.35
CA PRO A 450 9.08 3.59 21.35
C PRO A 450 9.55 3.93 19.93
N ILE A 451 9.34 3.02 18.98
CA ILE A 451 9.79 3.19 17.60
C ILE A 451 9.15 4.42 16.92
N GLU A 452 7.95 4.82 17.35
CA GLU A 452 7.24 5.99 16.79
C GLU A 452 7.90 7.33 17.15
N LEU A 453 8.82 7.34 18.11
CA LEU A 453 9.55 8.54 18.53
C LEU A 453 10.93 8.67 17.87
N VAL A 454 11.38 7.65 17.14
CA VAL A 454 12.66 7.66 16.42
C VAL A 454 12.57 8.56 15.20
N GLN A 455 13.60 9.38 15.00
CA GLN A 455 13.73 10.34 13.90
C GLN A 455 14.93 10.02 13.02
N GLN A 456 14.92 10.57 11.81
CA GLN A 456 16.05 10.48 10.90
C GLN A 456 17.28 11.17 11.52
N GLY A 457 18.44 10.51 11.43
CA GLY A 457 19.69 10.99 12.02
C GLY A 457 19.98 10.48 13.44
N ASP A 458 19.00 9.90 14.12
CA ASP A 458 19.21 9.29 15.44
C ASP A 458 20.21 8.13 15.37
N ILE A 459 20.98 7.93 16.44
CA ILE A 459 21.91 6.82 16.56
C ILE A 459 21.28 5.74 17.42
N LEU A 460 21.08 4.56 16.84
CA LEU A 460 20.49 3.41 17.52
C LEU A 460 21.53 2.32 17.75
N LYS A 461 21.48 1.72 18.93
CA LYS A 461 22.30 0.57 19.31
C LYS A 461 21.54 -0.72 19.02
N VAL A 462 22.12 -1.58 18.19
CA VAL A 462 21.58 -2.90 17.87
C VAL A 462 22.50 -3.96 18.49
N VAL A 463 21.91 -4.79 19.35
CA VAL A 463 22.61 -5.88 20.05
C VAL A 463 22.38 -7.22 19.35
N ARG A 464 23.19 -8.21 19.68
CA ARG A 464 23.01 -9.60 19.23
C ARG A 464 21.62 -10.13 19.58
N GLY A 465 20.98 -10.80 18.63
CA GLY A 465 19.62 -11.32 18.72
C GLY A 465 18.52 -10.26 18.63
N GLY A 466 18.88 -8.98 18.57
CA GLY A 466 17.93 -7.87 18.42
C GLY A 466 17.48 -7.70 16.96
N SER A 467 16.22 -7.29 16.77
CA SER A 467 15.73 -6.83 15.48
C SER A 467 16.22 -5.41 15.21
N VAL A 468 16.57 -5.13 13.96
CA VAL A 468 16.94 -3.79 13.50
C VAL A 468 15.67 -2.93 13.47
N PRO A 469 15.60 -1.85 14.26
CA PRO A 469 14.35 -1.12 14.46
C PRO A 469 13.89 -0.27 13.26
N ALA A 470 14.84 0.28 12.50
CA ALA A 470 14.58 1.20 11.39
C ALA A 470 15.67 1.04 10.31
N ASP A 471 15.50 1.67 9.15
CA ASP A 471 16.53 1.63 8.11
C ASP A 471 17.67 2.59 8.46
N GLY A 472 18.91 2.22 8.13
CA GLY A 472 20.06 3.08 8.42
C GLY A 472 21.39 2.60 7.89
N ILE A 473 22.45 3.31 8.30
CA ILE A 473 23.83 3.02 7.94
C ILE A 473 24.64 2.76 9.21
N ILE A 474 25.46 1.71 9.21
CA ILE A 474 26.34 1.40 10.34
C ILE A 474 27.40 2.49 10.49
N THR A 475 27.47 3.09 11.67
CA THR A 475 28.46 4.13 12.03
C THR A 475 29.57 3.58 12.91
N PHE A 476 29.31 2.51 13.65
CA PHE A 476 30.28 1.89 14.55
C PHE A 476 29.99 0.40 14.71
N GLY A 477 31.05 -0.41 14.79
CA GLY A 477 30.96 -1.86 14.98
C GLY A 477 30.74 -2.65 13.68
N GLU A 478 30.53 -3.95 13.82
CA GLU A 478 30.18 -4.86 12.74
C GLU A 478 29.15 -5.88 13.25
N GLY A 479 28.37 -6.44 12.33
CA GLY A 479 27.37 -7.44 12.66
C GLY A 479 27.09 -8.39 11.49
N HIS A 480 26.55 -9.56 11.82
CA HIS A 480 26.03 -10.51 10.85
C HIS A 480 24.52 -10.48 10.92
N LEU A 481 23.88 -10.08 9.82
CA LEU A 481 22.44 -9.86 9.75
C LEU A 481 21.77 -11.01 9.00
N ASP A 482 20.67 -11.49 9.57
CA ASP A 482 19.72 -12.38 8.91
C ASP A 482 18.67 -11.51 8.20
N GLU A 483 18.81 -11.42 6.88
CA GLU A 483 17.87 -10.71 6.00
C GLU A 483 16.86 -11.68 5.36
N SER A 484 16.82 -12.95 5.77
CA SER A 484 16.00 -14.01 5.14
C SER A 484 14.51 -13.70 5.05
N MET A 485 13.99 -12.87 5.94
CA MET A 485 12.57 -12.48 5.92
C MET A 485 12.23 -11.47 4.82
N LEU A 486 13.21 -10.68 4.37
CA LEU A 486 13.04 -9.71 3.28
C LEU A 486 13.58 -10.26 1.95
N THR A 487 14.74 -10.93 2.00
CA THR A 487 15.44 -11.43 0.80
C THR A 487 15.09 -12.88 0.49
N GLY A 488 14.56 -13.64 1.45
CA GLY A 488 14.29 -15.08 1.31
C GLY A 488 15.54 -15.97 1.41
N GLU A 489 16.73 -15.40 1.63
CA GLU A 489 17.99 -16.14 1.69
C GLU A 489 18.41 -16.40 3.15
N SER A 490 18.61 -17.66 3.53
CA SER A 490 18.96 -18.05 4.91
C SER A 490 20.43 -17.84 5.27
N GLN A 491 21.25 -17.29 4.37
CA GLN A 491 22.66 -17.00 4.65
C GLN A 491 22.79 -15.67 5.39
N LEU A 492 23.59 -15.67 6.45
CA LEU A 492 23.90 -14.47 7.22
C LEU A 492 24.82 -13.56 6.40
N ILE A 493 24.44 -12.28 6.30
CA ILE A 493 25.20 -11.28 5.55
C ILE A 493 26.05 -10.49 6.53
N LYS A 494 27.37 -10.46 6.32
CA LYS A 494 28.28 -9.63 7.13
C LYS A 494 28.14 -8.16 6.72
N LYS A 495 27.92 -7.27 7.68
CA LYS A 495 27.83 -5.81 7.49
C LYS A 495 28.85 -5.10 8.39
N GLN A 496 29.52 -4.10 7.82
CA GLN A 496 30.54 -3.30 8.50
C GLN A 496 30.19 -1.81 8.41
N VAL A 497 31.00 -0.95 9.03
CA VAL A 497 30.83 0.50 9.00
C VAL A 497 30.69 1.01 7.56
N GLY A 498 29.67 1.84 7.32
CA GLY A 498 29.29 2.34 6.01
C GLY A 498 28.25 1.48 5.27
N ALA A 499 28.00 0.25 5.71
CA ALA A 499 26.98 -0.61 5.09
C ALA A 499 25.56 -0.22 5.52
N THR A 500 24.62 -0.37 4.59
CA THR A 500 23.18 -0.19 4.82
C THR A 500 22.56 -1.40 5.51
N VAL A 501 21.67 -1.12 6.46
CA VAL A 501 20.89 -2.10 7.21
C VAL A 501 19.41 -1.78 7.10
N LEU A 502 18.60 -2.81 6.92
CA LEU A 502 17.16 -2.69 6.73
C LEU A 502 16.43 -3.01 8.04
N GLY A 503 15.37 -2.28 8.33
CA GLY A 503 14.49 -2.53 9.45
C GLY A 503 13.83 -3.92 9.38
N ALA A 504 13.51 -4.48 10.54
CA ALA A 504 12.97 -5.83 10.77
C ALA A 504 13.91 -7.01 10.42
N THR A 505 15.14 -6.74 9.98
CA THR A 505 16.20 -7.78 9.90
C THR A 505 16.69 -8.13 11.29
N VAL A 506 17.23 -9.35 11.48
CA VAL A 506 17.67 -9.81 12.81
C VAL A 506 19.18 -9.82 12.86
N ASN A 507 19.76 -9.13 13.85
CA ASN A 507 21.19 -9.20 14.08
C ASN A 507 21.54 -10.55 14.74
N ALA A 508 22.16 -11.47 14.00
CA ALA A 508 22.52 -12.79 14.49
C ALA A 508 23.75 -12.75 15.41
N ASP A 509 24.72 -11.89 15.10
CA ASP A 509 25.97 -11.75 15.85
C ASP A 509 26.60 -10.37 15.71
N GLY A 510 27.34 -9.94 16.73
CA GLY A 510 28.00 -8.64 16.79
C GLY A 510 27.17 -7.53 17.44
N LEU A 511 27.81 -6.38 17.63
CA LEU A 511 27.22 -5.15 18.16
C LEU A 511 27.57 -4.04 17.19
N PHE A 512 26.55 -3.28 16.78
CA PHE A 512 26.77 -2.10 15.95
C PHE A 512 25.85 -0.95 16.35
N HIS A 513 26.31 0.26 16.07
CA HIS A 513 25.49 1.47 16.10
C HIS A 513 25.17 1.89 14.68
N MET A 514 23.91 2.22 14.45
CA MET A 514 23.43 2.66 13.15
C MET A 514 22.87 4.07 13.26
N ARG A 515 23.15 4.90 12.24
CA ARG A 515 22.46 6.16 12.04
C ARG A 515 21.21 5.89 11.21
N VAL A 516 20.06 6.34 11.71
CA VAL A 516 18.77 6.13 11.06
C VAL A 516 18.68 6.98 9.79
N THR A 517 18.33 6.35 8.68
CA THR A 517 18.09 7.00 7.39
C THR A 517 16.62 7.07 7.02
N GLY A 518 15.80 6.09 7.45
CA GLY A 518 14.37 6.05 7.18
C GLY A 518 13.58 5.58 8.40
N VAL A 519 12.43 6.20 8.68
CA VAL A 519 11.56 5.90 9.83
C VAL A 519 10.10 5.75 9.41
N GLY A 520 9.33 4.96 10.15
CA GLY A 520 7.90 4.81 9.93
C GLY A 520 7.57 4.36 8.51
N LYS A 521 6.88 5.24 7.76
CA LYS A 521 6.43 4.98 6.38
C LYS A 521 7.58 4.88 5.37
N ASP A 522 8.71 5.49 5.67
CA ASP A 522 9.85 5.60 4.74
C ASP A 522 10.81 4.42 4.86
N THR A 523 10.54 3.46 5.76
CA THR A 523 11.32 2.21 5.86
C THR A 523 10.97 1.26 4.72
N ALA A 524 11.95 0.47 4.27
CA ALA A 524 11.82 -0.51 3.20
C ALA A 524 10.66 -1.49 3.46
N LEU A 525 10.54 -2.00 4.69
CA LEU A 525 9.42 -2.88 5.06
C LEU A 525 8.06 -2.16 4.95
N SER A 526 7.95 -0.91 5.39
CA SER A 526 6.70 -0.14 5.26
C SER A 526 6.36 0.17 3.80
N GLN A 527 7.37 0.42 2.96
CA GLN A 527 7.16 0.55 1.53
C GLN A 527 6.66 -0.78 0.92
N ILE A 528 7.29 -1.91 1.24
CA ILE A 528 6.86 -3.25 0.79
C ILE A 528 5.41 -3.51 1.20
N VAL A 529 5.07 -3.24 2.46
CA VAL A 529 3.71 -3.35 2.99
C VAL A 529 2.74 -2.49 2.18
N ARG A 530 3.06 -1.21 1.98
CA ARG A 530 2.21 -0.29 1.23
C ARG A 530 1.98 -0.80 -0.20
N LEU A 531 3.02 -1.28 -0.87
CA LEU A 531 2.91 -1.85 -2.21
C LEU A 531 2.00 -3.08 -2.25
N VAL A 532 2.08 -3.95 -1.23
CA VAL A 532 1.19 -5.11 -1.12
C VAL A 532 -0.25 -4.69 -0.76
N GLU A 533 -0.45 -3.67 0.07
CA GLU A 533 -1.77 -3.12 0.39
C GLU A 533 -2.40 -2.43 -0.83
N ASP A 534 -1.64 -1.59 -1.54
CA ASP A 534 -2.02 -0.99 -2.83
C ASP A 534 -2.36 -2.09 -3.83
N ALA A 535 -1.62 -3.20 -3.78
CA ALA A 535 -1.89 -4.34 -4.63
C ALA A 535 -3.20 -5.05 -4.35
N GLN A 536 -3.52 -5.17 -3.07
CA GLN A 536 -4.77 -5.78 -2.62
C GLN A 536 -5.96 -4.89 -2.85
N THR A 537 -5.79 -3.57 -2.89
CA THR A 537 -6.89 -2.61 -3.05
C THR A 537 -7.26 -2.34 -4.50
N SER A 538 -6.34 -2.51 -5.45
CA SER A 538 -6.62 -2.27 -6.87
C SER A 538 -7.57 -3.32 -7.47
N LYS A 539 -8.50 -2.86 -8.32
CA LYS A 539 -9.47 -3.72 -9.00
C LYS A 539 -8.91 -4.18 -10.33
N VAL A 540 -9.05 -5.49 -10.57
CA VAL A 540 -8.59 -6.14 -11.80
C VAL A 540 -9.67 -6.02 -12.89
N PRO A 541 -9.33 -5.82 -14.17
CA PRO A 541 -10.32 -5.73 -15.26
C PRO A 541 -11.32 -6.90 -15.28
N ILE A 542 -10.85 -8.14 -15.06
CA ILE A 542 -11.74 -9.31 -14.97
C ILE A 542 -12.72 -9.24 -13.79
N GLN A 543 -12.36 -8.59 -12.68
CA GLN A 543 -13.26 -8.36 -11.53
C GLN A 543 -14.38 -7.38 -11.89
N ALA A 544 -14.06 -6.31 -12.62
CA ALA A 544 -15.08 -5.37 -13.08
C ALA A 544 -16.09 -6.04 -14.03
N PHE A 545 -15.62 -6.96 -14.88
CA PHE A 545 -16.47 -7.79 -15.72
C PHE A 545 -17.38 -8.73 -14.91
N ALA A 546 -16.82 -9.41 -13.89
CA ALA A 546 -17.59 -10.27 -12.99
C ALA A 546 -18.68 -9.49 -12.23
N ASP A 547 -18.38 -8.27 -11.80
CA ASP A 547 -19.33 -7.38 -11.12
C ASP A 547 -20.46 -6.93 -12.04
N LYS A 548 -20.14 -6.62 -13.29
CA LYS A 548 -21.15 -6.32 -14.32
C LYS A 548 -22.08 -7.51 -14.53
N ILE A 549 -21.53 -8.72 -14.65
CA ILE A 549 -22.32 -9.95 -14.77
C ILE A 549 -23.23 -10.11 -13.54
N ALA A 550 -22.70 -9.99 -12.33
CA ALA A 550 -23.48 -10.17 -11.10
C ALA A 550 -24.65 -9.17 -11.01
N SER A 551 -24.44 -7.91 -11.41
CA SER A 551 -25.48 -6.87 -11.38
C SER A 551 -26.64 -7.13 -12.35
N VAL A 552 -26.36 -7.73 -13.51
CA VAL A 552 -27.37 -8.13 -14.51
C VAL A 552 -28.03 -9.46 -14.15
N PHE A 553 -27.28 -10.35 -13.50
CA PHE A 553 -27.75 -11.70 -13.16
C PHE A 553 -28.88 -11.68 -12.13
N VAL A 554 -28.81 -10.81 -11.12
CA VAL A 554 -29.82 -10.77 -10.03
C VAL A 554 -31.23 -10.47 -10.54
N PRO A 555 -31.49 -9.42 -11.35
CA PRO A 555 -32.81 -9.19 -11.95
C PRO A 555 -33.31 -10.34 -12.84
N ILE A 556 -32.42 -10.97 -13.63
CA ILE A 556 -32.77 -12.11 -14.48
C ILE A 556 -33.25 -13.28 -13.64
N VAL A 557 -32.56 -13.59 -12.54
CA VAL A 557 -32.93 -14.68 -11.61
C VAL A 557 -34.29 -14.41 -10.96
N VAL A 558 -34.55 -13.19 -10.53
CA VAL A 558 -35.87 -12.81 -9.97
C VAL A 558 -36.97 -13.00 -11.02
N GLY A 559 -36.72 -12.57 -12.26
CA GLY A 559 -37.63 -12.79 -13.39
C GLY A 559 -37.86 -14.28 -13.69
N LEU A 560 -36.81 -15.09 -13.69
CA LEU A 560 -36.89 -16.55 -13.86
C LEU A 560 -37.67 -17.22 -12.73
N SER A 561 -37.44 -16.84 -11.47
CA SER A 561 -38.19 -17.35 -10.32
C SER A 561 -39.69 -17.05 -10.42
N LEU A 562 -40.05 -15.83 -10.84
CA LEU A 562 -41.44 -15.45 -11.10
C LEU A 562 -42.04 -16.23 -12.27
N LEU A 563 -41.28 -16.41 -13.35
CA LEU A 563 -41.71 -17.22 -14.50
C LEU A 563 -41.94 -18.68 -14.10
N THR A 564 -41.01 -19.27 -13.34
CA THR A 564 -41.15 -20.62 -12.77
C THR A 564 -42.43 -20.72 -11.95
N PHE A 565 -42.70 -19.76 -11.07
CA PHE A 565 -43.95 -19.72 -10.30
C PHE A 565 -45.19 -19.74 -11.19
N ILE A 566 -45.26 -18.85 -12.19
CA ILE A 566 -46.42 -18.71 -13.08
C ILE A 566 -46.64 -19.98 -13.92
N VAL A 567 -45.58 -20.51 -14.54
CA VAL A 567 -45.65 -21.70 -15.38
C VAL A 567 -46.15 -22.89 -14.57
N TRP A 568 -45.55 -23.14 -13.40
CA TRP A 568 -45.97 -24.24 -12.54
C TRP A 568 -47.38 -24.06 -11.99
N TYR A 569 -47.78 -22.82 -11.64
CA TYR A 569 -49.13 -22.55 -11.17
C TYR A 569 -50.17 -22.87 -12.24
N ILE A 570 -49.92 -22.49 -13.50
CA ILE A 570 -50.81 -22.80 -14.64
C ILE A 570 -50.84 -24.30 -14.93
N LEU A 571 -49.69 -24.99 -14.88
CA LEU A 571 -49.61 -26.44 -15.11
C LEU A 571 -50.34 -27.24 -14.02
N ALA A 572 -50.18 -26.83 -12.75
CA ALA A 572 -50.86 -27.41 -11.61
C ALA A 572 -52.37 -27.13 -11.65
N SER A 573 -52.78 -25.90 -12.01
CA SER A 573 -54.22 -25.55 -12.12
C SER A 573 -54.92 -26.20 -13.30
N SER A 574 -54.19 -26.50 -14.38
CA SER A 574 -54.72 -27.20 -15.57
C SER A 574 -54.72 -28.73 -15.43
N ALA A 575 -54.36 -29.26 -14.26
CA ALA A 575 -54.28 -30.70 -13.94
C ALA A 575 -53.41 -31.51 -14.92
N ARG A 576 -52.49 -30.85 -15.65
CA ARG A 576 -51.55 -31.51 -16.58
C ARG A 576 -50.41 -32.21 -15.85
N VAL A 577 -50.17 -31.86 -14.60
CA VAL A 577 -49.12 -32.43 -13.75
C VAL A 577 -49.72 -32.94 -12.45
N SER A 578 -49.29 -34.13 -12.02
CA SER A 578 -49.66 -34.70 -10.72
C SER A 578 -49.01 -33.92 -9.59
N VAL A 579 -49.82 -33.17 -8.84
CA VAL A 579 -49.42 -32.48 -7.62
C VAL A 579 -49.48 -33.49 -6.46
N PRO A 580 -48.46 -33.57 -5.59
CA PRO A 580 -48.48 -34.44 -4.41
C PRO A 580 -49.70 -34.17 -3.53
N SER A 581 -50.32 -35.24 -3.02
CA SER A 581 -51.58 -35.19 -2.25
C SER A 581 -51.53 -34.31 -1.00
N ASP A 582 -50.32 -34.07 -0.48
CA ASP A 582 -50.08 -33.25 0.72
C ASP A 582 -49.85 -31.76 0.40
N SER A 583 -49.95 -31.34 -0.88
CA SER A 583 -49.59 -29.98 -1.31
C SER A 583 -50.66 -29.31 -2.16
N ASN A 584 -50.81 -27.99 -1.97
CA ASN A 584 -51.67 -27.15 -2.81
C ASN A 584 -50.92 -26.66 -4.06
N ASN A 585 -51.63 -26.41 -5.17
CA ASN A 585 -51.05 -25.88 -6.41
C ASN A 585 -50.17 -24.65 -6.19
N PHE A 586 -50.56 -23.75 -5.28
CA PHE A 586 -49.75 -22.59 -4.92
C PHE A 586 -48.43 -22.99 -4.24
N LEU A 587 -48.49 -23.83 -3.20
CA LEU A 587 -47.33 -24.24 -2.41
C LEU A 587 -46.31 -24.99 -3.27
N PHE A 588 -46.81 -25.88 -4.13
CA PHE A 588 -46.01 -26.63 -5.08
C PHE A 588 -45.20 -25.69 -5.99
N SER A 589 -45.87 -24.74 -6.67
CA SER A 589 -45.22 -23.77 -7.56
C SER A 589 -44.30 -22.79 -6.81
N PHE A 590 -44.68 -22.41 -5.59
CA PHE A 590 -43.92 -21.50 -4.75
C PHE A 590 -42.59 -22.12 -4.29
N ASN A 591 -42.56 -23.42 -3.99
CA ASN A 591 -41.33 -24.13 -3.64
C ASN A 591 -40.31 -24.14 -4.79
N PHE A 592 -40.74 -24.39 -6.03
CA PHE A 592 -39.86 -24.27 -7.20
C PHE A 592 -39.37 -22.83 -7.39
N ALA A 593 -40.23 -21.84 -7.20
CA ALA A 593 -39.86 -20.43 -7.31
C ALA A 593 -38.77 -20.03 -6.29
N ILE A 594 -38.95 -20.39 -5.02
CA ILE A 594 -37.96 -20.12 -3.96
C ILE A 594 -36.66 -20.90 -4.24
N SER A 595 -36.75 -22.17 -4.65
CA SER A 595 -35.57 -22.99 -4.96
C SER A 595 -34.74 -22.36 -6.09
N THR A 596 -35.39 -21.94 -7.19
CA THR A 596 -34.77 -21.20 -8.30
C THR A 596 -34.15 -19.88 -7.85
N LEU A 597 -34.83 -19.13 -6.97
CA LEU A 597 -34.35 -17.84 -6.46
C LEU A 597 -33.07 -17.99 -5.63
N VAL A 598 -33.02 -19.01 -4.76
CA VAL A 598 -31.91 -19.23 -3.83
C VAL A 598 -30.71 -19.88 -4.51
N ILE A 599 -30.93 -20.92 -5.32
CA ILE A 599 -29.82 -21.67 -5.95
C ILE A 599 -28.95 -20.77 -6.82
N ALA A 600 -29.59 -19.79 -7.46
CA ALA A 600 -28.97 -18.89 -8.42
C ALA A 600 -28.15 -17.76 -7.78
N CYS A 601 -27.79 -17.81 -6.49
CA CYS A 601 -26.87 -16.79 -5.97
C CYS A 601 -25.51 -16.87 -6.67
N PRO A 602 -25.01 -15.78 -7.30
CA PRO A 602 -23.66 -15.74 -7.88
C PRO A 602 -22.56 -15.48 -6.83
N CYS A 603 -22.76 -16.00 -5.61
CA CYS A 603 -21.92 -15.75 -4.44
C CYS A 603 -20.44 -16.13 -4.69
N ALA A 604 -20.22 -17.31 -5.28
CA ALA A 604 -18.88 -17.82 -5.60
C ALA A 604 -18.19 -17.00 -6.71
N LEU A 605 -18.96 -16.42 -7.62
CA LEU A 605 -18.46 -15.61 -8.74
C LEU A 605 -17.73 -14.35 -8.25
N GLY A 606 -18.34 -13.64 -7.29
CA GLY A 606 -17.76 -12.42 -6.72
C GLY A 606 -16.55 -12.66 -5.82
N LEU A 607 -16.25 -13.92 -5.46
CA LEU A 607 -15.12 -14.28 -4.60
C LEU A 607 -13.97 -14.94 -5.36
N ALA A 608 -14.25 -15.52 -6.53
CA ALA A 608 -13.29 -16.28 -7.32
C ALA A 608 -12.00 -15.50 -7.60
N ILE A 609 -12.16 -14.25 -8.02
CA ILE A 609 -11.06 -13.36 -8.42
C ILE A 609 -10.31 -12.80 -7.20
N PRO A 610 -10.96 -12.05 -6.27
CA PRO A 610 -10.23 -11.39 -5.18
C PRO A 610 -9.52 -12.38 -4.26
N THR A 611 -10.08 -13.58 -4.06
CA THR A 611 -9.43 -14.61 -3.23
C THR A 611 -8.20 -15.20 -3.91
N ALA A 612 -8.27 -15.47 -5.22
CA ALA A 612 -7.12 -16.00 -5.95
C ALA A 612 -6.00 -14.97 -6.08
N VAL A 613 -6.32 -13.71 -6.37
CA VAL A 613 -5.36 -12.60 -6.44
C VAL A 613 -4.69 -12.41 -5.07
N MET A 614 -5.46 -12.34 -3.99
CA MET A 614 -4.92 -12.16 -2.63
C MET A 614 -3.98 -13.30 -2.20
N VAL A 615 -4.34 -14.55 -2.48
CA VAL A 615 -3.44 -15.69 -2.19
C VAL A 615 -2.22 -15.63 -3.10
N GLY A 616 -2.40 -15.34 -4.39
CA GLY A 616 -1.34 -15.26 -5.38
C GLY A 616 -0.29 -14.20 -5.04
N THR A 617 -0.71 -12.98 -4.69
CA THR A 617 0.21 -11.91 -4.28
C THR A 617 0.91 -12.23 -2.96
N GLY A 618 0.21 -12.86 -2.00
CA GLY A 618 0.84 -13.34 -0.77
C GLY A 618 1.90 -14.43 -0.99
N VAL A 619 1.62 -15.37 -1.91
CA VAL A 619 2.59 -16.40 -2.32
C VAL A 619 3.77 -15.80 -3.07
N GLY A 620 3.53 -14.83 -3.96
CA GLY A 620 4.58 -14.07 -4.64
C GLY A 620 5.50 -13.38 -3.64
N ALA A 621 4.92 -12.65 -2.68
CA ALA A 621 5.69 -11.97 -1.63
C ALA A 621 6.57 -12.95 -0.83
N SER A 622 6.06 -14.13 -0.49
CA SER A 622 6.86 -15.16 0.20
C SER A 622 8.03 -15.73 -0.63
N HIS A 623 8.00 -15.56 -1.95
CA HIS A 623 9.11 -15.92 -2.85
C HIS A 623 10.01 -14.73 -3.18
N GLY A 624 9.75 -13.54 -2.63
CA GLY A 624 10.49 -12.31 -2.93
C GLY A 624 9.99 -11.57 -4.17
N ILE A 625 8.76 -11.81 -4.62
CA ILE A 625 8.13 -11.19 -5.79
C ILE A 625 6.98 -10.31 -5.32
N LEU A 626 7.18 -8.99 -5.34
CA LEU A 626 6.17 -8.02 -4.95
C LEU A 626 5.39 -7.58 -6.18
N ILE A 627 4.09 -7.81 -6.20
CA ILE A 627 3.23 -7.50 -7.34
C ILE A 627 2.34 -6.33 -6.95
N LYS A 628 2.42 -5.21 -7.69
CA LYS A 628 1.67 -3.98 -7.43
C LYS A 628 0.30 -3.99 -8.10
N GLY A 629 -0.63 -4.69 -7.51
CA GLY A 629 -2.01 -4.72 -7.98
C GLY A 629 -2.38 -6.05 -8.59
N GLY A 630 -3.68 -6.30 -8.68
CA GLY A 630 -4.15 -7.44 -9.44
C GLY A 630 -4.13 -7.21 -10.97
N GLU A 631 -4.02 -5.97 -11.45
CA GLU A 631 -3.90 -5.67 -12.89
C GLU A 631 -2.57 -6.16 -13.49
N PRO A 632 -1.38 -5.85 -12.92
CA PRO A 632 -0.13 -6.44 -13.41
C PRO A 632 -0.13 -7.97 -13.39
N LEU A 633 -0.79 -8.59 -12.40
CA LEU A 633 -0.95 -10.04 -12.32
C LEU A 633 -1.78 -10.59 -13.50
N GLU A 634 -2.86 -9.89 -13.90
CA GLU A 634 -3.66 -10.27 -15.08
C GLU A 634 -2.88 -10.09 -16.39
N ILE A 635 -2.22 -8.94 -16.55
CA ILE A 635 -1.49 -8.61 -17.78
C ILE A 635 -0.29 -9.54 -17.95
N ALA A 636 0.43 -9.86 -16.87
CA ALA A 636 1.60 -10.75 -16.89
C ALA A 636 1.29 -12.15 -17.44
N HIS A 637 0.06 -12.66 -17.28
CA HIS A 637 -0.34 -13.91 -17.91
C HIS A 637 -0.36 -13.83 -19.45
N LYS A 638 -0.65 -12.65 -20.01
CA LYS A 638 -0.77 -12.40 -21.47
C LYS A 638 0.54 -11.93 -22.10
N VAL A 639 1.60 -11.73 -21.31
CA VAL A 639 2.92 -11.33 -21.82
C VAL A 639 3.43 -12.38 -22.81
N ASN A 640 3.86 -11.91 -23.97
CA ASN A 640 4.45 -12.72 -25.03
C ASN A 640 5.86 -12.24 -25.42
N THR A 641 6.26 -11.05 -24.99
CA THR A 641 7.57 -10.46 -25.29
C THR A 641 8.19 -9.92 -24.01
N VAL A 642 9.45 -10.30 -23.74
CA VAL A 642 10.22 -9.82 -22.59
C VAL A 642 11.40 -9.00 -23.12
N LEU A 643 11.47 -7.73 -22.73
CA LEU A 643 12.54 -6.81 -23.05
C LEU A 643 13.43 -6.64 -21.82
N PHE A 644 14.68 -7.09 -21.89
CA PHE A 644 15.65 -6.90 -20.83
C PHE A 644 16.52 -5.68 -21.10
N ASP A 645 16.76 -4.89 -20.07
CA ASP A 645 17.92 -4.02 -20.05
C ASP A 645 19.21 -4.84 -19.93
N LYS A 646 20.32 -4.34 -20.48
CA LYS A 646 21.60 -5.04 -20.38
C LYS A 646 22.25 -4.82 -19.02
N THR A 647 22.58 -3.57 -18.71
CA THR A 647 23.50 -3.21 -17.64
C THR A 647 22.82 -3.36 -16.28
N GLY A 648 23.42 -4.13 -15.37
CA GLY A 648 22.85 -4.40 -14.04
C GLY A 648 21.66 -5.39 -14.03
N THR A 649 21.09 -5.69 -15.21
CA THR A 649 19.98 -6.64 -15.38
C THR A 649 20.46 -7.98 -15.93
N LEU A 650 20.89 -8.06 -17.19
CA LEU A 650 21.47 -9.28 -17.76
C LEU A 650 22.92 -9.50 -17.33
N THR A 651 23.60 -8.41 -16.96
CA THR A 651 24.97 -8.40 -16.45
C THR A 651 25.01 -8.12 -14.96
N MET A 652 26.19 -8.30 -14.35
CA MET A 652 26.38 -8.06 -12.91
C MET A 652 26.26 -6.58 -12.53
N GLY A 653 26.47 -5.66 -13.47
CA GLY A 653 26.43 -4.21 -13.24
C GLY A 653 27.70 -3.67 -12.55
N SER A 654 28.69 -4.54 -12.35
CA SER A 654 30.00 -4.21 -11.79
C SER A 654 31.06 -4.55 -12.84
N PRO A 655 31.59 -3.57 -13.59
CA PRO A 655 32.60 -3.83 -14.60
C PRO A 655 33.84 -4.46 -13.95
N THR A 656 34.44 -5.42 -14.64
CA THR A 656 35.65 -6.12 -14.19
C THR A 656 36.69 -6.13 -15.29
N VAL A 657 37.96 -6.05 -14.90
CA VAL A 657 39.08 -6.21 -15.84
C VAL A 657 39.11 -7.67 -16.31
N THR A 658 38.99 -7.89 -17.61
CA THR A 658 39.07 -9.24 -18.21
C THR A 658 40.46 -9.53 -18.76
N ASP A 659 41.06 -8.53 -19.40
CA ASP A 659 42.29 -8.68 -20.16
C ASP A 659 43.23 -7.50 -19.89
N VAL A 660 44.52 -7.79 -19.72
CA VAL A 660 45.58 -6.78 -19.72
C VAL A 660 46.60 -7.18 -20.76
N ILE A 661 46.63 -6.43 -21.86
CA ILE A 661 47.55 -6.65 -22.96
C ILE A 661 48.71 -5.69 -22.81
N VAL A 662 49.89 -6.23 -22.54
CA VAL A 662 51.15 -5.47 -22.50
C VAL A 662 51.65 -5.27 -23.94
N ILE A 663 52.00 -4.04 -24.29
CA ILE A 663 52.51 -3.67 -25.62
C ILE A 663 54.04 -3.53 -25.61
N ASN A 664 54.60 -3.10 -24.47
CA ASN A 664 56.05 -2.94 -24.30
C ASN A 664 56.58 -3.96 -23.29
N ASP A 665 57.52 -4.82 -23.72
CA ASP A 665 58.11 -5.89 -22.89
C ASP A 665 58.95 -5.36 -21.70
N GLU A 666 59.20 -4.05 -21.63
CA GLU A 666 59.89 -3.41 -20.50
C GLU A 666 59.14 -3.50 -19.17
N TYR A 667 57.82 -3.71 -19.19
CA TYR A 667 56.97 -3.73 -17.99
C TYR A 667 56.21 -5.05 -17.86
N ASP A 668 56.19 -5.61 -16.65
CA ASP A 668 55.32 -6.76 -16.32
C ASP A 668 53.85 -6.33 -16.19
N ALA A 669 52.93 -7.21 -16.58
CA ALA A 669 51.49 -6.96 -16.53
C ALA A 669 51.02 -6.58 -15.11
N ASN A 670 51.55 -7.27 -14.09
CA ASN A 670 51.19 -6.98 -12.69
C ASN A 670 51.63 -5.57 -12.26
N THR A 671 52.80 -5.13 -12.70
CA THR A 671 53.33 -3.80 -12.38
C THR A 671 52.48 -2.72 -13.03
N LEU A 672 52.08 -2.92 -14.30
CA LEU A 672 51.21 -2.00 -15.02
C LEU A 672 49.81 -1.88 -14.39
N ILE A 673 49.22 -2.99 -13.97
CA ILE A 673 47.94 -3.00 -13.25
C ILE A 673 48.03 -2.25 -11.92
N MET A 674 49.12 -2.43 -11.18
CA MET A 674 49.32 -1.73 -9.91
C MET A 674 49.49 -0.22 -10.10
N LEU A 675 50.23 0.20 -11.14
CA LEU A 675 50.35 1.60 -11.54
C LEU A 675 48.98 2.17 -11.96
N ALA A 676 48.23 1.44 -12.79
CA ALA A 676 46.92 1.87 -13.24
C ALA A 676 45.91 2.01 -12.08
N ALA A 677 45.93 1.06 -11.14
CA ALA A 677 45.08 1.13 -9.94
C ALA A 677 45.50 2.24 -8.97
N SER A 678 46.80 2.52 -8.85
CA SER A 678 47.28 3.65 -8.03
C SER A 678 46.88 4.99 -8.66
N ALA A 679 46.88 5.09 -10.00
CA ALA A 679 46.39 6.26 -10.72
C ALA A 679 44.87 6.46 -10.56
N GLU A 680 44.08 5.38 -10.63
CA GLU A 680 42.62 5.41 -10.51
C GLU A 680 42.12 5.49 -9.05
N LEU A 681 43.00 5.49 -8.04
CA LEU A 681 42.61 5.52 -6.63
C LEU A 681 41.78 6.77 -6.26
N GLY A 682 42.02 7.88 -6.96
CA GLY A 682 41.28 9.14 -6.82
C GLY A 682 40.05 9.28 -7.72
N SER A 683 39.73 8.25 -8.52
CA SER A 683 38.67 8.27 -9.53
C SER A 683 37.38 7.64 -9.00
N GLU A 684 36.27 8.35 -9.12
CA GLU A 684 34.93 7.82 -8.81
C GLU A 684 34.31 7.05 -9.98
N HIS A 685 34.99 6.99 -11.14
CA HIS A 685 34.46 6.37 -12.32
C HIS A 685 34.35 4.84 -12.16
N PRO A 686 33.23 4.18 -12.54
CA PRO A 686 33.05 2.73 -12.39
C PRO A 686 34.16 1.89 -13.03
N LEU A 687 34.66 2.32 -14.20
CA LEU A 687 35.79 1.66 -14.88
C LEU A 687 37.12 1.79 -14.10
N GLY A 688 37.37 2.93 -13.44
CA GLY A 688 38.54 3.12 -12.59
C GLY A 688 38.47 2.25 -11.33
N GLN A 689 37.30 2.20 -10.71
CA GLN A 689 37.03 1.29 -9.58
C GLN A 689 37.22 -0.18 -9.97
N ALA A 690 36.86 -0.58 -11.19
CA ALA A 690 37.12 -1.93 -11.68
C ALA A 690 38.62 -2.29 -11.68
N ILE A 691 39.47 -1.37 -12.14
CA ILE A 691 40.93 -1.52 -12.14
C ILE A 691 41.46 -1.60 -10.71
N VAL A 692 41.00 -0.70 -9.83
CA VAL A 692 41.40 -0.69 -8.40
C VAL A 692 41.02 -1.99 -7.70
N ASN A 693 39.79 -2.47 -7.91
CA ASN A 693 39.31 -3.71 -7.31
C ASN A 693 40.07 -4.94 -7.83
N TYR A 694 40.39 -4.96 -9.12
CA TYR A 694 41.21 -6.00 -9.71
C TYR A 694 42.63 -6.03 -9.10
N ALA A 695 43.27 -4.87 -8.93
CA ALA A 695 44.60 -4.79 -8.32
C ALA A 695 44.60 -5.18 -6.83
N LYS A 696 43.53 -4.89 -6.08
CA LYS A 696 43.40 -5.31 -4.67
C LYS A 696 43.43 -6.84 -4.51
N LEU A 697 42.96 -7.61 -5.49
CA LEU A 697 43.07 -9.07 -5.47
C LEU A 697 44.52 -9.56 -5.54
N LEU A 698 45.41 -8.78 -6.16
CA LEU A 698 46.84 -9.10 -6.32
C LEU A 698 47.69 -8.79 -5.06
N SER A 699 47.08 -8.32 -3.96
CA SER A 699 47.66 -8.23 -2.62
C SER A 699 48.96 -7.42 -2.47
N LYS A 700 49.12 -6.31 -3.21
CA LYS A 700 50.20 -5.31 -3.02
C LYS A 700 49.63 -3.96 -2.57
N PRO A 701 50.38 -3.16 -1.78
CA PRO A 701 49.95 -1.82 -1.39
C PRO A 701 49.85 -0.91 -2.62
N LEU A 702 48.75 -0.17 -2.72
CA LEU A 702 48.52 0.85 -3.74
C LEU A 702 49.09 2.18 -3.25
N GLU A 703 49.68 2.95 -4.17
CA GLU A 703 50.29 4.24 -3.86
C GLU A 703 49.28 5.37 -4.07
N GLN A 704 49.40 6.44 -3.27
CA GLN A 704 48.55 7.61 -3.48
C GLN A 704 49.13 8.52 -4.57
N PRO A 705 48.31 8.97 -5.52
CA PRO A 705 48.75 9.88 -6.57
C PRO A 705 49.10 11.26 -6.00
N GLN A 706 50.22 11.85 -6.45
CA GLN A 706 50.66 13.18 -5.98
C GLN A 706 49.90 14.31 -6.66
N VAL A 707 49.68 14.19 -7.97
CA VAL A 707 48.92 15.14 -8.80
C VAL A 707 47.92 14.34 -9.64
N PHE A 708 46.62 14.68 -9.52
CA PHE A 708 45.54 13.99 -10.23
C PHE A 708 44.78 14.99 -11.12
N HIS A 709 44.73 14.72 -12.42
CA HIS A 709 44.02 15.54 -13.39
C HIS A 709 43.07 14.70 -14.24
N ALA A 710 41.76 14.80 -13.97
CA ALA A 710 40.72 14.11 -14.73
C ALA A 710 40.16 14.99 -15.85
N VAL A 711 40.00 14.41 -17.04
CA VAL A 711 39.38 15.04 -18.21
C VAL A 711 38.09 14.29 -18.54
N SER A 712 36.95 14.95 -18.30
CA SER A 712 35.63 14.36 -18.48
C SER A 712 35.43 13.80 -19.89
N GLY A 713 34.97 12.54 -19.97
CA GLY A 713 34.73 11.83 -21.23
C GLY A 713 35.98 11.35 -21.97
N LYS A 714 37.18 11.56 -21.42
CA LYS A 714 38.45 11.17 -22.05
C LYS A 714 39.27 10.22 -21.18
N GLY A 715 39.62 10.62 -19.96
CA GLY A 715 40.55 9.87 -19.13
C GLY A 715 41.13 10.65 -17.96
N ILE A 716 42.19 10.12 -17.37
CA ILE A 716 42.96 10.71 -16.27
C ILE A 716 44.44 10.79 -16.63
N CYS A 717 45.11 11.82 -16.11
CA CYS A 717 46.56 11.97 -16.12
C CYS A 717 47.02 12.17 -14.68
N VAL A 718 48.03 11.40 -14.28
CA VAL A 718 48.47 11.29 -12.90
C VAL A 718 49.99 11.20 -12.83
N GLU A 719 50.59 11.91 -11.88
CA GLU A 719 52.02 11.81 -11.57
C GLU A 719 52.24 10.84 -10.39
N LEU A 720 52.99 9.76 -10.65
CA LEU A 720 53.30 8.68 -9.72
C LEU A 720 54.80 8.37 -9.80
N ASN A 721 55.54 8.49 -8.68
CA ASN A 721 56.98 8.20 -8.59
C ASN A 721 57.85 8.83 -9.68
N ASP A 722 57.67 10.13 -9.95
CA ASP A 722 58.35 10.89 -11.01
C ASP A 722 58.04 10.40 -12.46
N GLU A 723 57.04 9.53 -12.65
CA GLU A 723 56.50 9.12 -13.95
C GLU A 723 55.09 9.68 -14.18
N ILE A 724 54.81 10.10 -15.42
CA ILE A 724 53.49 10.59 -15.83
C ILE A 724 52.72 9.45 -16.47
N VAL A 725 51.61 9.06 -15.85
CA VAL A 725 50.71 7.99 -16.27
C VAL A 725 49.44 8.58 -16.86
N TYR A 726 49.11 8.14 -18.07
CA TYR A 726 47.87 8.47 -18.78
C TYR A 726 46.98 7.23 -18.87
N LEU A 727 45.71 7.37 -18.51
CA LEU A 727 44.68 6.36 -18.69
C LEU A 727 43.49 6.97 -19.41
N GLY A 728 42.99 6.35 -20.48
CA GLY A 728 41.83 6.91 -21.18
C GLY A 728 41.49 6.25 -22.51
N ASN A 729 40.63 6.92 -23.27
CA ASN A 729 40.23 6.50 -24.61
C ASN A 729 41.28 6.86 -25.68
N SER A 730 41.06 6.41 -26.93
CA SER A 730 41.99 6.66 -28.04
C SER A 730 42.20 8.15 -28.32
N ASP A 731 41.15 8.95 -28.23
CA ASP A 731 41.20 10.38 -28.53
C ASP A 731 42.09 11.12 -27.52
N TYR A 732 42.04 10.70 -26.25
CA TYR A 732 42.89 11.24 -25.19
C TYR A 732 44.37 10.94 -25.43
N MET A 733 44.66 9.73 -25.93
CA MET A 733 46.03 9.34 -26.26
C MET A 733 46.57 10.12 -27.46
N ASP A 734 45.72 10.43 -28.45
CA ASP A 734 46.10 11.24 -29.61
C ASP A 734 46.37 12.70 -29.22
N GLU A 735 45.54 13.29 -28.37
CA GLU A 735 45.72 14.66 -27.87
C GLU A 735 46.95 14.82 -26.98
N SER A 736 47.29 13.77 -26.23
CA SER A 736 48.47 13.74 -25.36
C SER A 736 49.77 13.46 -26.13
N GLY A 737 49.70 13.28 -27.46
CA GLY A 737 50.87 13.10 -28.32
C GLY A 737 51.54 11.72 -28.23
N MET A 738 50.82 10.70 -27.77
CA MET A 738 51.38 9.37 -27.52
C MET A 738 51.71 8.61 -28.81
N LYS A 739 52.87 7.96 -28.86
CA LYS A 739 53.30 7.16 -30.02
C LYS A 739 52.55 5.83 -30.10
N LYS A 740 51.82 5.60 -31.21
CA LYS A 740 51.10 4.34 -31.49
C LYS A 740 51.97 3.35 -32.25
N GLN A 741 52.11 2.12 -31.73
CA GLN A 741 52.64 0.99 -32.50
C GLN A 741 51.55 0.31 -33.34
N ALA A 742 51.93 -0.30 -34.47
CA ALA A 742 50.98 -0.96 -35.37
C ALA A 742 50.28 -2.19 -34.74
N SER A 743 50.93 -2.86 -33.77
CA SER A 743 50.38 -3.99 -33.00
C SER A 743 49.13 -3.62 -32.21
N ILE A 744 49.04 -2.38 -31.73
CA ILE A 744 47.95 -1.87 -30.88
C ILE A 744 46.60 -1.97 -31.58
N ILE A 745 46.55 -1.73 -32.90
CA ILE A 745 45.31 -1.74 -33.69
C ILE A 745 44.70 -3.15 -33.71
N ASN A 746 45.54 -4.18 -33.89
CA ASN A 746 45.08 -5.57 -33.90
C ASN A 746 44.62 -6.05 -32.53
N HIS A 747 45.38 -5.73 -31.47
CA HIS A 747 45.01 -6.08 -30.10
C HIS A 747 43.72 -5.39 -29.65
N ARG A 748 43.58 -4.09 -29.98
CA ARG A 748 42.34 -3.34 -29.75
C ARG A 748 41.15 -3.97 -30.47
N SER A 749 41.31 -4.30 -31.76
CA SER A 749 40.20 -4.89 -32.53
C SER A 749 39.76 -6.23 -31.95
N LYS A 750 40.70 -7.05 -31.46
CA LYS A 750 40.39 -8.32 -30.78
C LYS A 750 39.60 -8.11 -29.49
N LEU A 751 40.01 -7.15 -28.66
CA LEU A 751 39.32 -6.80 -27.41
C LEU A 751 37.92 -6.19 -27.67
N GLU A 752 37.79 -5.33 -28.67
CA GLU A 752 36.48 -4.76 -29.03
C GLU A 752 35.52 -5.83 -29.61
N GLN A 753 36.06 -6.85 -30.30
CA GLN A 753 35.28 -8.00 -30.79
C GLN A 753 34.80 -8.91 -29.65
N SER A 754 35.54 -9.00 -28.54
CA SER A 754 35.10 -9.69 -27.33
C SER A 754 34.16 -8.83 -26.45
N GLY A 755 33.62 -7.73 -26.99
CA GLY A 755 32.66 -6.88 -26.29
C GLY A 755 33.23 -6.10 -25.10
N THR A 756 34.56 -6.03 -24.97
CA THR A 756 35.24 -5.29 -23.90
C THR A 756 35.41 -3.81 -24.27
N THR A 757 35.27 -2.95 -23.27
CA THR A 757 35.69 -1.55 -23.34
C THR A 757 37.20 -1.49 -23.15
N VAL A 758 37.90 -0.90 -24.12
CA VAL A 758 39.36 -0.83 -24.12
C VAL A 758 39.82 0.51 -23.55
N ILE A 759 40.56 0.46 -22.45
CA ILE A 759 41.26 1.61 -21.87
C ILE A 759 42.73 1.53 -22.26
N TYR A 760 43.26 2.63 -22.78
CA TYR A 760 44.67 2.77 -23.08
C TYR A 760 45.41 3.19 -21.81
N MET A 761 46.59 2.62 -21.60
CA MET A 761 47.54 3.06 -20.58
C MET A 761 48.81 3.53 -21.27
N GLY A 762 49.21 4.75 -20.95
CA GLY A 762 50.41 5.40 -21.43
C GLY A 762 51.33 5.81 -20.30
N ILE A 763 52.63 5.64 -20.49
CA ILE A 763 53.67 6.13 -19.58
C ILE A 763 54.61 7.01 -20.40
N CYS A 764 54.86 8.23 -19.92
CA CYS A 764 55.65 9.24 -20.62
C CYS A 764 55.11 9.54 -22.03
N ASP A 765 55.76 9.06 -23.10
CA ASP A 765 55.43 9.37 -24.51
C ASP A 765 54.92 8.15 -25.30
N THR A 766 54.71 7.01 -24.63
CA THR A 766 54.39 5.72 -25.29
C THR A 766 53.21 5.00 -24.64
N ILE A 767 52.40 4.34 -25.46
CA ILE A 767 51.32 3.45 -24.99
C ILE A 767 51.95 2.13 -24.57
N VAL A 768 51.80 1.76 -23.30
CA VAL A 768 52.44 0.58 -22.70
C VAL A 768 51.47 -0.59 -22.54
N ALA A 769 50.17 -0.34 -22.39
CA ALA A 769 49.19 -1.41 -22.22
C ALA A 769 47.78 -1.03 -22.71
N LEU A 770 46.99 -2.07 -22.98
CA LEU A 770 45.54 -2.00 -23.16
C LEU A 770 44.87 -2.80 -22.05
N ILE A 771 43.91 -2.18 -21.38
CA ILE A 771 43.11 -2.81 -20.33
C ILE A 771 41.70 -3.03 -20.89
N GLY A 772 41.32 -4.29 -21.06
CA GLY A 772 39.97 -4.70 -21.44
C GLY A 772 39.08 -4.81 -20.21
N ILE A 773 38.00 -4.06 -20.20
CA ILE A 773 37.01 -4.07 -19.12
C ILE A 773 35.66 -4.46 -19.71
N SER A 774 35.00 -5.46 -19.16
CA SER A 774 33.64 -5.80 -19.52
C SER A 774 32.78 -6.05 -18.29
N ASP A 775 31.48 -5.95 -18.49
CA ASP A 775 30.49 -6.35 -17.51
C ASP A 775 30.04 -7.77 -17.84
N ALA A 776 30.40 -8.72 -16.98
CA ALA A 776 30.14 -10.12 -17.20
C ALA A 776 28.63 -10.42 -17.15
N PRO A 777 28.12 -11.30 -18.02
CA PRO A 777 26.73 -11.74 -17.94
C PRO A 777 26.49 -12.50 -16.63
N ARG A 778 25.25 -12.41 -16.11
CA ARG A 778 24.89 -13.17 -14.91
C ARG A 778 24.93 -14.68 -15.21
N PRO A 779 25.35 -15.51 -14.25
CA PRO A 779 25.45 -16.96 -14.45
C PRO A 779 24.09 -17.62 -14.72
N ASP A 780 22.99 -17.02 -14.26
CA ASP A 780 21.63 -17.48 -14.47
C ASP A 780 20.95 -16.88 -15.72
N ALA A 781 21.61 -15.96 -16.44
CA ALA A 781 21.02 -15.27 -17.59
C ALA A 781 20.71 -16.24 -18.74
N MET A 782 21.68 -17.06 -19.14
CA MET A 782 21.53 -18.03 -20.24
C MET A 782 20.40 -19.02 -19.96
N GLN A 783 20.34 -19.57 -18.74
CA GLN A 783 19.27 -20.50 -18.32
C GLN A 783 17.90 -19.82 -18.35
N THR A 784 17.84 -18.56 -17.92
CA THR A 784 16.61 -17.78 -17.89
C THR A 784 16.08 -17.51 -19.29
N VAL A 785 16.93 -17.05 -20.21
CA VAL A 785 16.53 -16.78 -21.60
C VAL A 785 16.10 -18.06 -22.32
N ALA A 786 16.84 -19.17 -22.14
CA ALA A 786 16.46 -20.47 -22.70
C ALA A 786 15.06 -20.90 -22.25
N TYR A 787 14.76 -20.77 -20.95
CA TYR A 787 13.44 -21.14 -20.43
C TYR A 787 12.32 -20.20 -20.89
N LEU A 788 12.59 -18.90 -21.04
CA LEU A 788 11.63 -17.95 -21.60
C LEU A 788 11.28 -18.31 -23.07
N HIS A 789 12.27 -18.75 -23.86
CA HIS A 789 12.03 -19.28 -25.20
C HIS A 789 11.21 -20.60 -25.17
N GLU A 790 11.48 -21.51 -24.24
CA GLU A 790 10.66 -22.74 -24.06
C GLU A 790 9.20 -22.42 -23.70
N LEU A 791 8.96 -21.34 -22.95
CA LEU A 791 7.62 -20.84 -22.65
C LEU A 791 6.93 -20.15 -23.84
N GLY A 792 7.60 -20.08 -25.00
CA GLY A 792 7.10 -19.45 -26.22
C GLY A 792 7.11 -17.93 -26.18
N MET A 793 7.95 -17.32 -25.34
CA MET A 793 8.11 -15.87 -25.28
C MET A 793 9.29 -15.40 -26.13
N GLU A 794 9.16 -14.25 -26.77
CA GLU A 794 10.26 -13.62 -27.50
C GLU A 794 11.07 -12.73 -26.57
N VAL A 795 12.38 -12.96 -26.50
CA VAL A 795 13.29 -12.20 -25.64
C VAL A 795 14.06 -11.18 -26.47
N TYR A 796 14.03 -9.93 -26.02
CA TYR A 796 14.75 -8.80 -26.60
C TYR A 796 15.73 -8.20 -25.58
N MET A 797 16.79 -7.57 -26.08
CA MET A 797 17.74 -6.80 -25.29
C MET A 797 17.73 -5.34 -25.74
N VAL A 798 17.64 -4.41 -24.80
CA VAL A 798 17.84 -2.97 -25.04
C VAL A 798 19.07 -2.50 -24.26
N THR A 799 19.90 -1.67 -24.88
CA THR A 799 21.10 -1.11 -24.23
C THR A 799 21.53 0.21 -24.86
N GLY A 800 22.19 1.05 -24.06
CA GLY A 800 22.90 2.23 -24.54
C GLY A 800 24.28 1.93 -25.13
N ASP A 801 24.79 0.71 -24.93
CA ASP A 801 26.10 0.29 -25.41
C ASP A 801 26.14 0.13 -26.93
N ASN A 802 27.35 0.14 -27.47
CA ASN A 802 27.57 -0.07 -28.90
C ASN A 802 27.12 -1.46 -29.36
N TYR A 803 26.87 -1.58 -30.67
CA TYR A 803 26.41 -2.84 -31.26
C TYR A 803 27.32 -4.03 -30.97
N ARG A 804 28.66 -3.85 -31.02
CA ARG A 804 29.61 -4.97 -30.86
C ARG A 804 29.50 -5.61 -29.47
N SER A 805 29.46 -4.80 -28.41
CA SER A 805 29.29 -5.28 -27.04
C SER A 805 27.91 -5.94 -26.84
N ALA A 806 26.85 -5.33 -27.39
CA ALA A 806 25.51 -5.89 -27.31
C ALA A 806 25.39 -7.26 -28.00
N TYR A 807 25.97 -7.41 -29.20
CA TYR A 807 26.01 -8.68 -29.93
C TYR A 807 26.77 -9.77 -29.17
N TYR A 808 27.93 -9.43 -28.61
CA TYR A 808 28.74 -10.38 -27.85
C TYR A 808 27.99 -10.94 -26.64
N ILE A 809 27.37 -10.08 -25.84
CA ILE A 809 26.56 -10.52 -24.67
C ILE A 809 25.33 -11.31 -25.11
N ALA A 810 24.65 -10.87 -26.18
CA ALA A 810 23.48 -11.56 -26.71
C ALA A 810 23.82 -12.98 -27.20
N GLU A 811 24.96 -13.15 -27.87
CA GLU A 811 25.44 -14.46 -28.36
C GLU A 811 25.70 -15.42 -27.18
N GLN A 812 26.34 -14.93 -26.11
CA GLN A 812 26.60 -15.75 -24.92
C GLN A 812 25.33 -16.19 -24.18
N ILE A 813 24.28 -15.37 -24.20
CA ILE A 813 23.03 -15.64 -23.47
C ILE A 813 21.99 -16.35 -24.36
N GLY A 814 22.19 -16.34 -25.69
CA GLY A 814 21.30 -16.98 -26.66
C GLY A 814 20.15 -16.10 -27.17
N ILE A 815 20.33 -14.78 -27.20
CA ILE A 815 19.35 -13.82 -27.75
C ILE A 815 19.61 -13.63 -29.26
N PRO A 816 18.58 -13.77 -30.13
CA PRO A 816 18.77 -13.61 -31.57
C PRO A 816 19.25 -12.22 -31.97
N THR A 817 20.09 -12.14 -33.00
CA THR A 817 20.69 -10.87 -33.49
C THR A 817 19.66 -9.79 -33.87
N HIS A 818 18.50 -10.19 -34.39
CA HIS A 818 17.41 -9.29 -34.76
C HIS A 818 16.57 -8.80 -33.56
N HIS A 819 16.82 -9.30 -32.36
CA HIS A 819 16.16 -8.91 -31.11
C HIS A 819 17.00 -7.96 -30.25
N ILE A 820 18.06 -7.39 -30.82
CA ILE A 820 19.01 -6.51 -30.12
C ILE A 820 18.73 -5.05 -30.53
N MET A 821 18.54 -4.19 -29.54
CA MET A 821 18.35 -2.76 -29.67
C MET A 821 19.50 -2.03 -28.96
N ALA A 822 20.59 -1.77 -29.68
CA ALA A 822 21.79 -1.12 -29.16
C ALA A 822 21.81 0.39 -29.44
N GLU A 823 22.73 1.11 -28.80
CA GLU A 823 22.92 2.57 -28.92
C GLU A 823 21.65 3.38 -28.59
N VAL A 824 20.83 2.87 -27.68
CA VAL A 824 19.58 3.50 -27.25
C VAL A 824 19.80 4.39 -26.04
N LEU A 825 19.61 5.69 -26.22
CA LEU A 825 19.61 6.66 -25.11
C LEU A 825 18.48 6.35 -24.10
N PRO A 826 18.65 6.63 -22.80
CA PRO A 826 17.64 6.36 -21.77
C PRO A 826 16.25 6.93 -22.10
N SER A 827 16.17 8.15 -22.62
CA SER A 827 14.93 8.80 -23.05
C SER A 827 14.24 8.07 -24.22
N ASN A 828 15.00 7.37 -25.05
CA ASN A 828 14.51 6.66 -26.22
C ASN A 828 14.15 5.18 -25.93
N LYS A 829 14.45 4.65 -24.73
CA LYS A 829 14.01 3.30 -24.33
C LYS A 829 12.48 3.19 -24.31
N VAL A 830 11.80 4.26 -23.90
CA VAL A 830 10.32 4.37 -23.92
C VAL A 830 9.77 4.19 -25.34
N ALA A 831 10.41 4.81 -26.34
CA ALA A 831 10.01 4.68 -27.73
C ALA A 831 10.16 3.23 -28.22
N LYS A 832 11.22 2.53 -27.81
CA LYS A 832 11.42 1.10 -28.16
C LYS A 832 10.37 0.18 -27.55
N VAL A 833 9.96 0.43 -26.31
CA VAL A 833 8.83 -0.27 -25.68
C VAL A 833 7.55 -0.01 -26.48
N SER A 834 7.28 1.25 -26.82
CA SER A 834 6.10 1.64 -27.61
C SER A 834 6.11 1.04 -29.02
N ASP A 835 7.27 0.94 -29.67
CA ASP A 835 7.42 0.32 -30.99
C ASP A 835 6.99 -1.14 -30.95
N LEU A 836 7.42 -1.90 -29.94
CA LEU A 836 6.99 -3.29 -29.75
C LEU A 836 5.49 -3.40 -29.42
N GLN A 837 4.97 -2.50 -28.58
CA GLN A 837 3.53 -2.45 -28.26
C GLN A 837 2.68 -2.15 -29.51
N SER A 838 3.15 -1.27 -30.40
CA SER A 838 2.45 -0.91 -31.65
C SER A 838 2.31 -2.09 -32.62
N GLN A 839 3.19 -3.09 -32.51
CA GLN A 839 3.12 -4.35 -33.26
C GLN A 839 2.08 -5.33 -32.70
N GLY A 840 1.35 -4.94 -31.65
CA GLY A 840 0.36 -5.78 -30.96
C GLY A 840 0.97 -6.74 -29.93
N ARG A 841 2.23 -6.52 -29.52
CA ARG A 841 2.91 -7.33 -28.49
C ARG A 841 2.54 -6.84 -27.10
N ILE A 842 2.49 -7.76 -26.15
CA ILE A 842 2.33 -7.45 -24.72
C ILE A 842 3.71 -7.56 -24.09
N VAL A 843 4.29 -6.40 -23.81
CA VAL A 843 5.71 -6.26 -23.46
C VAL A 843 5.88 -6.21 -21.94
N ALA A 844 6.68 -7.13 -21.42
CA ALA A 844 7.26 -7.01 -20.09
C ALA A 844 8.65 -6.39 -20.21
N MET A 845 8.90 -5.24 -19.56
CA MET A 845 10.22 -4.63 -19.48
C MET A 845 10.87 -5.06 -18.16
N VAL A 846 12.13 -5.48 -18.21
CA VAL A 846 12.90 -5.89 -17.03
C VAL A 846 14.13 -4.99 -16.92
N GLY A 847 14.32 -4.36 -15.77
CA GLY A 847 15.41 -3.42 -15.54
C GLY A 847 15.79 -3.30 -14.06
N ASP A 848 16.87 -2.57 -13.77
CA ASP A 848 17.27 -2.21 -12.40
C ASP A 848 16.49 -0.99 -11.84
N GLY A 849 15.84 -0.25 -12.75
CA GLY A 849 14.93 0.86 -12.50
C GLY A 849 15.58 2.19 -12.11
N ILE A 850 16.92 2.30 -12.11
CA ILE A 850 17.60 3.60 -11.91
C ILE A 850 17.52 4.42 -13.19
N ASN A 851 17.93 3.83 -14.31
CA ASN A 851 17.93 4.48 -15.64
C ASN A 851 16.70 4.11 -16.48
N ASP A 852 15.96 3.08 -16.05
CA ASP A 852 14.90 2.44 -16.84
C ASP A 852 13.49 2.72 -16.33
N ALA A 853 13.35 3.50 -15.26
CA ALA A 853 12.05 3.85 -14.67
C ALA A 853 11.00 4.32 -15.70
N PRO A 854 11.32 5.23 -16.65
CA PRO A 854 10.37 5.62 -17.69
C PRO A 854 9.95 4.46 -18.60
N ALA A 855 10.87 3.56 -18.95
CA ALA A 855 10.60 2.40 -19.80
C ALA A 855 9.80 1.32 -19.06
N LEU A 856 10.08 1.11 -17.77
CA LEU A 856 9.32 0.23 -16.89
C LEU A 856 7.86 0.69 -16.74
N ALA A 857 7.64 2.00 -16.61
CA ALA A 857 6.30 2.59 -16.50
C ALA A 857 5.52 2.53 -17.83
N GLN A 858 6.19 2.61 -18.98
CA GLN A 858 5.56 2.50 -20.30
C GLN A 858 5.17 1.05 -20.65
N ALA A 859 5.89 0.06 -20.13
CA ALA A 859 5.64 -1.35 -20.42
C ALA A 859 4.26 -1.80 -19.94
N ASN A 860 3.72 -2.87 -20.54
CA ASN A 860 2.48 -3.47 -20.05
C ASN A 860 2.67 -4.07 -18.66
N VAL A 861 3.87 -4.61 -18.40
CA VAL A 861 4.34 -5.03 -17.08
C VAL A 861 5.78 -4.58 -16.91
N GLY A 862 6.04 -3.64 -16.02
CA GLY A 862 7.41 -3.29 -15.62
C GLY A 862 7.88 -4.19 -14.48
N ILE A 863 9.03 -4.85 -14.63
CA ILE A 863 9.63 -5.72 -13.61
C ILE A 863 10.98 -5.13 -13.20
N ALA A 864 11.10 -4.67 -11.95
CA ALA A 864 12.36 -4.22 -11.39
C ALA A 864 13.11 -5.38 -10.71
N ILE A 865 14.42 -5.48 -10.94
CA ILE A 865 15.30 -6.47 -10.30
C ILE A 865 16.05 -5.85 -9.13
N GLY A 866 16.06 -6.57 -8.00
CA GLY A 866 16.69 -6.16 -6.77
C GLY A 866 15.88 -5.07 -6.03
N ALA A 867 16.20 -4.87 -4.75
CA ALA A 867 15.75 -3.72 -3.98
C ALA A 867 16.47 -2.44 -4.46
N GLY A 868 16.35 -2.13 -5.76
CA GLY A 868 16.82 -0.90 -6.39
C GLY A 868 16.05 0.30 -5.85
N THR A 869 16.64 1.48 -6.06
CA THR A 869 16.22 2.81 -5.58
C THR A 869 14.71 3.03 -5.48
N ASP A 870 14.26 3.91 -4.59
CA ASP A 870 12.83 4.25 -4.41
C ASP A 870 12.11 4.51 -5.74
N ILE A 871 12.84 5.04 -6.74
CA ILE A 871 12.37 5.31 -8.11
C ILE A 871 12.03 4.02 -8.88
N ALA A 872 12.88 2.99 -8.80
CA ALA A 872 12.67 1.69 -9.41
C ALA A 872 11.46 1.00 -8.79
N ILE A 873 11.39 1.05 -7.46
CA ILE A 873 10.26 0.54 -6.71
C ILE A 873 9.00 1.26 -7.16
N GLU A 874 8.95 2.59 -7.20
CA GLU A 874 7.76 3.37 -7.57
C GLU A 874 7.26 3.08 -8.99
N SER A 875 8.18 2.97 -9.96
CA SER A 875 7.85 2.89 -11.38
C SER A 875 7.47 1.49 -11.87
N ALA A 876 7.95 0.42 -11.23
CA ALA A 876 7.71 -0.95 -11.68
C ALA A 876 6.35 -1.51 -11.21
N SER A 877 5.75 -2.36 -12.04
CA SER A 877 4.52 -3.10 -11.73
C SER A 877 4.77 -4.33 -10.86
N MET A 878 5.95 -4.92 -10.97
CA MET A 878 6.46 -6.00 -10.14
C MET A 878 7.87 -5.68 -9.68
N VAL A 879 8.20 -5.98 -8.43
CA VAL A 879 9.53 -5.76 -7.86
C VAL A 879 10.06 -7.09 -7.34
N LEU A 880 11.22 -7.50 -7.84
CA LEU A 880 11.92 -8.69 -7.38
C LEU A 880 12.89 -8.28 -6.27
N MET A 881 12.67 -8.76 -5.05
CA MET A 881 13.53 -8.46 -3.91
C MET A 881 14.93 -9.03 -4.07
N LYS A 882 15.04 -10.15 -4.79
CA LYS A 882 16.30 -10.82 -5.09
C LYS A 882 16.85 -10.33 -6.42
N SER A 883 18.17 -10.40 -6.56
CA SER A 883 18.87 -10.06 -7.81
C SER A 883 18.98 -11.25 -8.78
N LYS A 884 18.22 -12.34 -8.58
CA LYS A 884 18.24 -13.51 -9.46
C LYS A 884 17.31 -13.30 -10.64
N LEU A 885 17.81 -13.47 -11.86
CA LEU A 885 17.03 -13.29 -13.08
C LEU A 885 15.93 -14.37 -13.21
N GLN A 886 16.15 -15.53 -12.61
CA GLN A 886 15.17 -16.64 -12.55
C GLN A 886 13.83 -16.24 -11.91
N ASP A 887 13.83 -15.24 -11.03
CA ASP A 887 12.60 -14.79 -10.38
C ASP A 887 11.65 -14.06 -11.34
N VAL A 888 12.16 -13.54 -12.48
CA VAL A 888 11.33 -13.03 -13.58
C VAL A 888 10.45 -14.15 -14.15
N VAL A 889 11.04 -15.32 -14.38
CA VAL A 889 10.31 -16.51 -14.85
C VAL A 889 9.28 -16.93 -13.81
N THR A 890 9.68 -16.99 -12.54
CA THR A 890 8.79 -17.36 -11.44
C THR A 890 7.61 -16.40 -11.33
N ALA A 891 7.83 -15.09 -11.51
CA ALA A 891 6.77 -14.08 -11.48
C ALA A 891 5.76 -14.26 -12.63
N LEU A 892 6.23 -14.53 -13.85
CA LEU A 892 5.38 -14.76 -15.01
C LEU A 892 4.63 -16.10 -14.90
N ASP A 893 5.29 -17.16 -14.42
CA ASP A 893 4.65 -18.47 -14.20
C ASP A 893 3.61 -18.44 -13.08
N LEU A 894 3.92 -17.77 -11.96
CA LEU A 894 2.97 -17.54 -10.88
C LEU A 894 1.73 -16.79 -11.39
N SER A 895 1.92 -15.75 -12.19
CA SER A 895 0.82 -14.98 -12.80
C SER A 895 -0.06 -15.87 -13.69
N LYS A 896 0.55 -16.72 -14.54
CA LYS A 896 -0.18 -17.72 -15.36
C LYS A 896 -0.94 -18.71 -14.48
N THR A 897 -0.34 -19.19 -13.39
CA THR A 897 -0.95 -20.17 -12.48
C THR A 897 -2.14 -19.59 -11.72
N VAL A 898 -1.99 -18.37 -11.19
CA VAL A 898 -3.08 -17.67 -10.51
C VAL A 898 -4.23 -17.37 -11.49
N TYR A 899 -3.92 -16.92 -12.70
CA TYR A 899 -4.96 -16.64 -13.70
C TYR A 899 -5.71 -17.90 -14.16
N ARG A 900 -5.02 -19.02 -14.38
CA ARG A 900 -5.68 -20.32 -14.62
C ARG A 900 -6.61 -20.70 -13.47
N ARG A 901 -6.19 -20.48 -12.22
CA ARG A 901 -7.02 -20.73 -11.03
C ARG A 901 -8.27 -19.86 -11.02
N ILE A 902 -8.16 -18.59 -11.39
CA ILE A 902 -9.29 -17.67 -11.55
C ILE A 902 -10.28 -18.22 -12.58
N LEU A 903 -9.81 -18.64 -13.76
CA LEU A 903 -10.67 -19.20 -14.81
C LEU A 903 -11.39 -20.47 -14.36
N TRP A 904 -10.70 -21.39 -13.67
CA TRP A 904 -11.32 -22.60 -13.11
C TRP A 904 -12.41 -22.27 -12.09
N ASN A 905 -12.13 -21.35 -11.17
CA ASN A 905 -13.09 -20.92 -10.16
C ASN A 905 -14.31 -20.23 -10.78
N PHE A 906 -14.09 -19.41 -11.81
CA PHE A 906 -15.14 -18.71 -12.55
C PHE A 906 -16.01 -19.69 -13.34
N GLY A 907 -15.37 -20.61 -14.08
CA GLY A 907 -16.05 -21.68 -14.81
C GLY A 907 -16.87 -22.58 -13.89
N TRP A 908 -16.35 -22.94 -12.72
CA TRP A 908 -17.11 -23.69 -11.70
C TRP A 908 -18.31 -22.91 -11.17
N ALA A 909 -18.13 -21.64 -10.79
CA ALA A 909 -19.18 -20.80 -10.24
C ALA A 909 -20.34 -20.59 -11.22
N LEU A 910 -20.05 -20.44 -12.52
CA LEU A 910 -21.08 -20.35 -13.56
C LEU A 910 -21.67 -21.72 -13.92
N GLY A 911 -20.84 -22.75 -14.06
CA GLY A 911 -21.26 -24.09 -14.45
C GLY A 911 -22.25 -24.70 -13.46
N TYR A 912 -21.99 -24.57 -12.16
CA TYR A 912 -22.91 -25.00 -11.10
C TYR A 912 -24.30 -24.33 -11.23
N ASN A 913 -24.33 -23.01 -11.46
CA ASN A 913 -25.57 -22.26 -11.59
C ASN A 913 -26.32 -22.64 -12.88
N LEU A 914 -25.59 -22.79 -13.99
CA LEU A 914 -26.15 -23.18 -15.28
C LEU A 914 -26.89 -24.53 -15.21
N VAL A 915 -26.34 -25.48 -14.45
CA VAL A 915 -26.94 -26.82 -14.30
C VAL A 915 -28.05 -26.84 -13.25
N LEU A 916 -27.85 -26.20 -12.09
CA LEU A 916 -28.80 -26.34 -10.97
C LEU A 916 -29.99 -25.38 -11.03
N VAL A 917 -29.91 -24.26 -11.75
CA VAL A 917 -31.06 -23.36 -11.92
C VAL A 917 -32.22 -24.04 -12.68
N PRO A 918 -32.01 -24.68 -13.84
CA PRO A 918 -33.08 -25.44 -14.51
C PRO A 918 -33.60 -26.62 -13.66
N LEU A 919 -32.70 -27.28 -12.94
CA LEU A 919 -33.05 -28.41 -12.07
C LEU A 919 -33.92 -27.97 -10.88
N ALA A 920 -33.57 -26.85 -10.24
CA ALA A 920 -34.37 -26.21 -9.19
C ALA A 920 -35.67 -25.59 -9.72
N GLY A 921 -35.69 -25.17 -10.97
CA GLY A 921 -36.89 -24.71 -11.67
C GLY A 921 -37.86 -25.83 -12.09
N GLY A 922 -37.53 -27.09 -11.80
CA GLY A 922 -38.40 -28.24 -12.04
C GLY A 922 -38.42 -28.74 -13.48
N VAL A 923 -37.50 -28.30 -14.36
CA VAL A 923 -37.46 -28.75 -15.77
C VAL A 923 -37.43 -30.27 -15.90
N PHE A 924 -36.82 -30.96 -14.93
CA PHE A 924 -36.70 -32.41 -14.87
C PHE A 924 -37.70 -33.10 -13.94
N TYR A 925 -38.79 -32.42 -13.59
CA TYR A 925 -39.85 -32.99 -12.75
C TYR A 925 -40.45 -34.28 -13.33
N SER A 926 -40.53 -34.41 -14.66
CA SER A 926 -40.97 -35.63 -15.33
C SER A 926 -40.13 -36.87 -15.00
N TRP A 927 -38.88 -36.69 -14.55
CA TRP A 927 -38.00 -37.75 -14.05
C TRP A 927 -37.95 -37.84 -12.52
N SER A 928 -38.91 -37.23 -11.83
CA SER A 928 -39.00 -37.17 -10.36
C SER A 928 -37.79 -36.52 -9.67
N VAL A 929 -37.03 -35.68 -10.39
CA VAL A 929 -35.90 -34.94 -9.80
C VAL A 929 -36.35 -33.55 -9.39
N VAL A 930 -36.31 -33.28 -8.08
CA VAL A 930 -36.67 -31.99 -7.47
C VAL A 930 -35.59 -31.58 -6.48
N ILE A 931 -35.21 -30.31 -6.50
CA ILE A 931 -34.34 -29.71 -5.48
C ILE A 931 -35.20 -28.87 -4.53
N PRO A 932 -35.41 -29.32 -3.29
CA PRO A 932 -36.00 -28.48 -2.25
C PRO A 932 -35.12 -27.25 -1.94
N PRO A 933 -35.70 -26.10 -1.55
CA PRO A 933 -34.94 -24.88 -1.30
C PRO A 933 -33.80 -25.03 -0.29
N MET A 934 -33.95 -25.88 0.74
CA MET A 934 -32.90 -26.17 1.72
C MET A 934 -31.62 -26.75 1.09
N PHE A 935 -31.76 -27.65 0.12
CA PHE A 935 -30.63 -28.23 -0.61
C PHE A 935 -30.02 -27.21 -1.58
N ALA A 936 -30.84 -26.30 -2.12
CA ALA A 936 -30.33 -25.17 -2.91
C ALA A 936 -29.43 -24.25 -2.07
N GLY A 937 -29.84 -23.92 -0.84
CA GLY A 937 -29.01 -23.15 0.09
C GLY A 937 -27.69 -23.86 0.45
N ALA A 938 -27.73 -25.18 0.65
CA ALA A 938 -26.52 -25.98 0.91
C ALA A 938 -25.57 -26.02 -0.30
N ALA A 939 -26.10 -26.21 -1.51
CA ALA A 939 -25.31 -26.26 -2.74
C ALA A 939 -24.62 -24.91 -3.02
N MET A 940 -25.29 -23.79 -2.74
CA MET A 940 -24.72 -22.44 -2.81
C MET A 940 -23.52 -22.26 -1.86
N ALA A 941 -23.66 -22.72 -0.61
CA ALA A 941 -22.59 -22.65 0.38
C ALA A 941 -21.38 -23.51 -0.04
N LEU A 942 -21.62 -24.74 -0.51
CA LEU A 942 -20.57 -25.64 -1.00
C LEU A 942 -19.82 -25.07 -2.20
N SER A 943 -20.54 -24.44 -3.15
CA SER A 943 -19.93 -23.79 -4.33
C SER A 943 -18.99 -22.64 -3.93
N SER A 944 -19.36 -21.85 -2.93
CA SER A 944 -18.50 -20.75 -2.43
C SER A 944 -17.26 -21.29 -1.72
N VAL A 945 -17.43 -22.34 -0.91
CA VAL A 945 -16.33 -23.00 -0.18
C VAL A 945 -15.35 -23.67 -1.14
N SER A 946 -15.83 -24.34 -2.20
CA SER A 946 -14.95 -25.01 -3.17
C SER A 946 -14.06 -24.01 -3.91
N VAL A 947 -14.60 -22.85 -4.31
CA VAL A 947 -13.83 -21.76 -4.93
C VAL A 947 -12.74 -21.24 -3.99
N VAL A 948 -13.09 -21.02 -2.72
CA VAL A 948 -12.13 -20.54 -1.71
C VAL A 948 -11.03 -21.56 -1.43
N ILE A 949 -11.37 -22.85 -1.27
CA ILE A 949 -10.39 -23.93 -1.11
C ILE A 949 -9.48 -24.00 -2.34
N SER A 950 -10.05 -23.95 -3.54
CA SER A 950 -9.30 -23.94 -4.80
C SER A 950 -8.29 -22.79 -4.84
N SER A 951 -8.67 -21.58 -4.41
CA SER A 951 -7.74 -20.46 -4.29
C SER A 951 -6.68 -20.69 -3.21
N LEU A 952 -7.02 -21.27 -2.06
CA LEU A 952 -6.05 -21.57 -0.99
C LEU A 952 -5.01 -22.63 -1.40
N LEU A 953 -5.33 -23.52 -2.34
CA LEU A 953 -4.36 -24.48 -2.89
C LEU A 953 -3.19 -23.81 -3.63
N LEU A 954 -3.32 -22.52 -4.01
CA LEU A 954 -2.19 -21.74 -4.54
C LEU A 954 -1.05 -21.61 -3.51
N LYS A 955 -1.31 -21.79 -2.20
CA LYS A 955 -0.25 -21.81 -1.17
C LYS A 955 0.75 -22.95 -1.34
N TRP A 956 0.42 -23.98 -2.11
CA TRP A 956 1.32 -25.08 -2.44
C TRP A 956 2.01 -24.90 -3.80
N TYR A 957 1.94 -23.70 -4.37
CA TYR A 957 2.72 -23.36 -5.55
C TYR A 957 4.21 -23.61 -5.30
N SER A 958 4.87 -24.22 -6.29
CA SER A 958 6.30 -24.44 -6.31
C SER A 958 6.86 -23.77 -7.56
N PRO A 959 7.96 -23.00 -7.46
CA PRO A 959 8.60 -22.41 -8.63
C PRO A 959 9.02 -23.47 -9.66
N PRO A 960 8.98 -23.16 -10.96
CA PRO A 960 9.46 -24.06 -11.99
C PRO A 960 10.96 -24.37 -11.78
N LYS A 961 11.34 -25.64 -11.98
CA LYS A 961 12.75 -26.03 -11.97
C LYS A 961 13.37 -25.60 -13.29
N MET A 962 14.38 -24.75 -13.23
CA MET A 962 15.11 -24.31 -14.42
C MET A 962 15.84 -25.51 -15.06
N PRO A 963 15.91 -25.58 -16.40
CA PRO A 963 16.77 -26.53 -17.09
C PRO A 963 18.20 -26.33 -16.61
N GLN A 964 18.91 -27.44 -16.34
CA GLN A 964 20.36 -27.34 -16.11
C GLN A 964 20.97 -26.75 -17.38
N ALA A 965 21.82 -25.71 -17.23
CA ALA A 965 22.53 -25.16 -18.38
C ALA A 965 23.18 -26.31 -19.16
N PRO A 966 23.06 -26.35 -20.50
CA PRO A 966 23.93 -27.24 -21.27
C PRO A 966 25.36 -26.90 -20.85
N ALA A 967 26.10 -27.92 -20.41
CA ALA A 967 27.50 -27.74 -20.08
C ALA A 967 28.13 -27.05 -21.28
N ILE A 968 28.66 -25.83 -21.07
CA ILE A 968 29.45 -25.16 -22.09
C ILE A 968 30.57 -26.14 -22.37
N THR A 969 30.48 -26.86 -23.49
CA THR A 969 31.62 -27.59 -24.05
C THR A 969 32.60 -26.50 -24.41
N THR A 970 33.45 -26.14 -23.46
CA THR A 970 34.73 -25.54 -23.77
C THR A 970 35.35 -26.50 -24.77
N HIS A 971 35.37 -26.12 -26.04
CA HIS A 971 36.26 -26.71 -27.03
C HIS A 971 37.69 -26.41 -26.54
N GLN A 972 38.14 -27.19 -25.55
CA GLN A 972 39.54 -27.45 -25.27
C GLN A 972 39.98 -28.49 -26.28
N ASP A 973 40.13 -28.08 -27.54
CA ASP A 973 40.96 -28.78 -28.51
C ASP A 973 41.37 -27.75 -29.57
N ASP A 974 42.68 -27.68 -29.81
CA ASP A 974 43.41 -26.81 -30.76
C ASP A 974 43.71 -25.35 -30.36
N PHE A 975 44.31 -25.13 -29.19
CA PHE A 975 45.35 -24.10 -29.07
C PHE A 975 46.57 -24.69 -28.34
N SER A 976 47.61 -25.00 -29.11
CA SER A 976 48.91 -25.42 -28.64
C SER A 976 49.54 -24.31 -27.77
N TYR A 977 49.66 -24.61 -26.48
CA TYR A 977 50.47 -23.85 -25.53
C TYR A 977 51.94 -23.82 -25.98
N ILE A 978 52.52 -22.63 -26.10
CA ILE A 978 53.94 -22.42 -25.80
C ILE A 978 53.97 -22.04 -24.31
N GLU A 979 54.53 -22.93 -23.50
CA GLU A 979 54.71 -22.76 -22.06
C GLU A 979 55.52 -21.50 -21.72
N ALA A 980 54.96 -20.66 -20.86
CA ALA A 980 55.74 -19.87 -19.91
C ALA A 980 55.02 -19.89 -18.55
N SER A 981 55.75 -20.39 -17.56
CA SER A 981 55.36 -20.73 -16.18
C SER A 981 54.76 -19.58 -15.35
N SER A 982 53.62 -19.81 -14.69
CA SER A 982 53.17 -19.08 -13.50
C SER A 982 52.04 -19.82 -12.74
N PRO A 983 52.02 -19.89 -11.39
CA PRO A 983 51.07 -20.67 -10.61
C PRO A 983 49.93 -19.79 -10.06
N VAL A 984 48.75 -19.79 -10.69
CA VAL A 984 47.52 -19.17 -10.11
C VAL A 984 46.29 -20.03 -10.43
N ALA A 985 46.41 -21.34 -10.26
CA ALA A 985 45.27 -22.26 -10.36
C ALA A 985 45.06 -22.94 -9.00
N ASN A 986 44.64 -22.15 -8.01
CA ASN A 986 44.00 -22.58 -6.77
C ASN A 986 43.64 -21.33 -5.98
N ILE A 987 42.46 -20.75 -6.27
CA ILE A 987 41.52 -20.05 -5.37
C ILE A 987 40.41 -19.55 -6.32
N VAL A 988 39.40 -20.39 -6.51
CA VAL A 988 38.01 -19.99 -6.79
C VAL A 988 37.15 -20.87 -5.91
#